data_AF-A0A238FA35-F1
#
_entry.id   AF-A0A238FA35-F1
#
_cell.length_a   1.000
_cell.length_b   1.000
_cell.length_c   1.000
_cell.angle_alpha   90.00
_cell.angle_beta   90.00
_cell.angle_gamma   90.00
#
_symmetry.space_group_name_H-M   'P 1'
#
loop_
_entity.id
_entity.type
_entity.pdbx_description
1 polymer ?
#
loop_
_entity_poly.entity_id
_entity_poly.type
_entity_poly.pdbx_seq_one_letter_code
_entity_poly.pdbx_strand_id
1 'polypeptide(L)'
;MGLFNCFTISSRHSSSRSSSADALLDEKRSLDFEVQLDDNHTTTRSPDPPHMVTASRLQRKVQGVQRLKRLRELMKEKKIDAYVVLSSDAHGSEYPGECDKQRQFISGFTGSAGTAIITSTEAHLFTDSRYYVQAKRQLDLDLWTLEKVGISNVKDWPAWLLDVSLGKLPDGSVIGVDSNTIGYSAAKRLLDSFKSTQITLDASPYNLVDQIWGSDRPARLSSKIRIHPLQFTGELSSSKLARLRTWLQQNKTGGGPESFFFVSTLPQIAWLLNLRAKDIAFNPFFYAVVLVPASEEERFKLWIQEGSVTDDLRNYIHELGGEIRSYSDALKEVQGTKKVLSDGSLSWAAFQAIQQSNLTVVPISPIVEWEAIKNDLEIQGFRNAYIRDGVAWAKWASWLEHVVLQKGSKVTEFEAAEQFTRIRSQGEFYEGLGYDNISATGANAALPHYAPSERESKTIELTTPYLNDSGPQYLDATIDCTRTSFLGRHPTAEQKRAFTRVLQGHIAIDQAIFPEGTTGGDLDVLARRMLWSDGMQYSHGTGHGIGEYLGVHEGPQGLASTSTYPLKVGHILSNEPGFYEEGSYGIRIESVLVVKEVKTRREFGDKKWLGFERVTMVPIQSTKLVNYGLLTQDEKKWLKQHNDHIRATLVPLLKGDKRAIDWLKRQ
;
A
#
# COMPACT_ATOMS: atom_id res chain seq x y z
N MET A 1 -74.58 -23.03 17.90
CA MET A 1 -74.03 -24.23 17.24
C MET A 1 -72.54 -23.98 16.97
N GLY A 2 -71.67 -24.64 17.75
CA GLY A 2 -70.22 -24.84 17.59
C GLY A 2 -69.30 -23.62 17.45
N LEU A 3 -68.12 -23.48 18.04
CA LEU A 3 -67.28 -24.27 18.95
C LEU A 3 -66.17 -23.29 19.42
N PHE A 4 -66.23 -22.80 20.67
CA PHE A 4 -65.23 -22.88 21.75
C PHE A 4 -63.74 -22.54 21.49
N ASN A 5 -63.35 -21.41 22.13
CA ASN A 5 -62.23 -21.12 23.03
C ASN A 5 -60.73 -21.25 22.66
N CYS A 6 -60.06 -20.10 22.80
CA CYS A 6 -58.88 -19.78 23.64
C CYS A 6 -58.01 -20.92 24.19
N PHE A 7 -56.69 -20.76 24.10
CA PHE A 7 -55.81 -20.56 25.26
C PHE A 7 -54.40 -20.08 24.85
N THR A 8 -53.82 -19.23 25.70
CA THR A 8 -52.42 -18.80 25.77
C THR A 8 -51.50 -19.93 26.29
N ILE A 9 -50.19 -19.87 26.00
CA ILE A 9 -49.04 -20.04 26.94
C ILE A 9 -47.69 -20.10 26.19
N SER A 10 -46.73 -19.29 26.71
CA SER A 10 -45.26 -19.37 26.76
C SER A 10 -44.51 -20.58 26.16
N SER A 11 -43.39 -20.34 25.45
CA SER A 11 -42.10 -21.03 25.76
C SER A 11 -40.85 -20.43 25.10
N ARG A 12 -39.85 -20.17 25.95
CA ARG A 12 -38.40 -20.46 25.83
C ARG A 12 -37.68 -20.20 24.48
N HIS A 13 -36.87 -19.14 24.45
CA HIS A 13 -35.72 -19.05 23.55
C HIS A 13 -34.57 -19.90 24.09
N SER A 14 -34.15 -20.88 23.29
CA SER A 14 -32.90 -21.61 23.47
C SER A 14 -32.00 -21.38 22.26
N SER A 15 -30.75 -21.09 22.57
CA SER A 15 -29.63 -20.85 21.67
C SER A 15 -29.26 -22.07 20.85
N SER A 16 -29.01 -21.90 19.56
CA SER A 16 -28.00 -22.72 18.87
C SER A 16 -27.18 -21.84 17.92
N ARG A 17 -25.90 -21.69 18.26
CA ARG A 17 -24.84 -21.28 17.33
C ARG A 17 -24.47 -22.53 16.53
N SER A 18 -24.48 -22.43 15.20
CA SER A 18 -23.77 -23.38 14.34
C SER A 18 -22.99 -22.60 13.27
N SER A 19 -21.88 -23.20 12.89
CA SER A 19 -20.67 -22.66 12.28
C SER A 19 -20.82 -22.24 10.82
N SER A 20 -20.21 -21.11 10.49
CA SER A 20 -20.07 -20.52 9.15
C SER A 20 -19.04 -21.22 8.25
N ALA A 21 -19.08 -22.55 8.16
CA ALA A 21 -18.16 -23.34 7.31
C ALA A 21 -18.86 -24.05 6.14
N ASP A 22 -20.20 -24.08 6.10
CA ASP A 22 -20.95 -24.91 5.14
C ASP A 22 -21.41 -24.16 3.87
N ALA A 23 -21.17 -22.86 3.75
CA ALA A 23 -21.65 -22.06 2.60
C ALA A 23 -20.75 -22.13 1.35
N LEU A 24 -19.67 -22.93 1.35
CA LEU A 24 -18.75 -23.12 0.21
C LEU A 24 -18.84 -24.52 -0.42
N LEU A 25 -19.83 -25.35 -0.05
CA LEU A 25 -19.93 -26.73 -0.52
C LEU A 25 -21.00 -26.98 -1.59
N ASP A 26 -21.71 -25.96 -2.07
CA ASP A 26 -22.80 -26.15 -3.01
C ASP A 26 -22.67 -25.28 -4.26
N GLU A 27 -21.69 -25.62 -5.11
CA GLU A 27 -21.82 -25.50 -6.57
C GLU A 27 -20.77 -26.40 -7.26
N LYS A 28 -21.16 -27.65 -7.51
CA LYS A 28 -20.37 -28.61 -8.30
C LYS A 28 -20.47 -28.25 -9.78
N ARG A 29 -19.40 -27.69 -10.34
CA ARG A 29 -18.99 -27.95 -11.73
C ARG A 29 -17.56 -28.47 -11.74
N SER A 30 -17.44 -29.77 -11.96
CA SER A 30 -16.17 -30.46 -12.21
C SER A 30 -15.55 -29.98 -13.52
N LEU A 31 -14.42 -29.30 -13.43
CA LEU A 31 -13.47 -29.16 -14.54
C LEU A 31 -12.16 -29.77 -14.06
N ASP A 32 -11.98 -31.05 -14.37
CA ASP A 32 -10.70 -31.73 -14.23
C ASP A 32 -9.73 -31.14 -15.27
N PHE A 33 -8.79 -30.33 -14.79
CA PHE A 33 -7.58 -29.99 -15.54
C PHE A 33 -6.37 -30.56 -14.79
N GLU A 34 -6.02 -31.81 -15.11
CA GLU A 34 -4.65 -32.30 -14.90
C GLU A 34 -3.76 -31.62 -15.93
N VAL A 35 -2.88 -30.72 -15.49
CA VAL A 35 -1.82 -30.17 -16.33
C VAL A 35 -0.48 -30.44 -15.65
N GLN A 36 0.38 -31.16 -16.38
CA GLN A 36 1.76 -31.44 -16.00
C GLN A 36 2.51 -30.14 -15.73
N LEU A 37 2.99 -29.98 -14.49
CA LEU A 37 4.03 -29.01 -14.17
C LEU A 37 5.30 -29.47 -14.88
N ASP A 38 5.60 -28.87 -16.02
CA ASP A 38 6.82 -29.18 -16.75
C ASP A 38 8.04 -28.75 -15.92
N ASP A 39 8.80 -29.75 -15.48
CA ASP A 39 9.90 -29.63 -14.52
C ASP A 39 11.25 -29.28 -15.17
N ASN A 40 11.26 -29.01 -16.49
CA ASN A 40 12.48 -28.85 -17.29
C ASN A 40 12.48 -27.57 -18.14
N HIS A 41 12.72 -26.41 -17.51
CA HIS A 41 13.21 -25.23 -18.22
C HIS A 41 14.37 -24.59 -17.46
N THR A 42 15.58 -25.10 -17.73
CA THR A 42 16.84 -24.40 -17.46
C THR A 42 17.22 -23.59 -18.69
N THR A 43 16.79 -22.33 -18.76
CA THR A 43 17.37 -21.37 -19.71
C THR A 43 18.68 -20.84 -19.15
N THR A 44 19.79 -21.52 -19.45
CA THR A 44 21.13 -20.96 -19.23
C THR A 44 21.40 -19.88 -20.28
N ARG A 45 21.18 -18.60 -19.94
CA ARG A 45 21.83 -17.48 -20.65
C ARG A 45 23.06 -17.05 -19.86
N SER A 46 24.19 -16.97 -20.55
CA SER A 46 25.46 -16.48 -20.00
C SER A 46 25.32 -15.00 -19.61
N PRO A 47 25.93 -14.54 -18.51
CA PRO A 47 25.99 -13.13 -18.17
C PRO A 47 26.79 -12.35 -19.23
N ASP A 48 26.36 -11.13 -19.55
CA ASP A 48 27.09 -10.23 -20.45
C ASP A 48 28.51 -9.98 -19.93
N PRO A 49 29.51 -9.83 -20.83
CA PRO A 49 30.88 -9.58 -20.42
C PRO A 49 31.02 -8.26 -19.63
N PRO A 50 31.96 -8.18 -18.66
CA PRO A 50 32.13 -7.04 -17.75
C PRO A 50 32.22 -5.66 -18.43
N HIS A 51 32.65 -5.62 -19.69
CA HIS A 51 32.74 -4.40 -20.50
C HIS A 51 31.36 -3.76 -20.82
N MET A 52 30.28 -4.54 -20.92
CA MET A 52 28.93 -4.00 -21.16
C MET A 52 28.33 -3.35 -19.91
N VAL A 53 28.62 -3.88 -18.72
CA VAL A 53 28.21 -3.28 -17.44
C VAL A 53 28.89 -1.92 -17.24
N THR A 54 30.18 -1.80 -17.56
CA THR A 54 30.91 -0.53 -17.51
C THR A 54 30.38 0.51 -18.50
N ALA A 55 30.00 0.10 -19.72
CA ALA A 55 29.41 0.99 -20.72
C ALA A 55 28.03 1.53 -20.27
N SER A 56 27.17 0.69 -19.69
CA SER A 56 25.85 1.10 -19.18
C SER A 56 25.94 2.09 -18.00
N ARG A 57 26.98 1.98 -17.17
CA ARG A 57 27.20 2.88 -16.02
C ARG A 57 27.74 4.24 -16.49
N LEU A 58 28.65 4.24 -17.46
CA LEU A 58 29.17 5.47 -18.08
C LEU A 58 28.06 6.23 -18.82
N GLN A 59 27.19 5.52 -19.54
CA GLN A 59 26.06 6.11 -20.25
C GLN A 59 25.03 6.73 -19.28
N ARG A 60 24.71 6.06 -18.17
CA ARG A 60 23.86 6.61 -17.10
C ARG A 60 24.45 7.90 -16.50
N LYS A 61 25.76 7.92 -16.25
CA LYS A 61 26.47 9.10 -15.75
C LYS A 61 26.40 10.29 -16.73
N VAL A 62 26.66 10.04 -18.02
CA VAL A 62 26.56 11.08 -19.07
C VAL A 62 25.14 11.64 -19.15
N GLN A 63 24.12 10.79 -19.10
CA GLN A 63 22.72 11.22 -19.09
C GLN A 63 22.39 12.05 -17.84
N GLY A 64 22.81 11.63 -16.65
CA GLY A 64 22.59 12.37 -15.41
C GLY A 64 23.18 13.78 -15.43
N VAL A 65 24.42 13.92 -15.90
CA VAL A 65 25.07 15.23 -16.08
C VAL A 65 24.27 16.13 -17.03
N GLN A 66 23.85 15.60 -18.18
CA GLN A 66 23.10 16.36 -19.17
C GLN A 66 21.71 16.79 -18.66
N ARG A 67 21.01 15.90 -17.93
CA ARG A 67 19.70 16.20 -17.34
C ARG A 67 19.80 17.34 -16.32
N LEU A 68 20.75 17.26 -15.37
CA LEU A 68 20.95 18.32 -14.38
C LEU A 68 21.39 19.65 -15.02
N LYS A 69 22.26 19.60 -16.04
CA LYS A 69 22.68 20.80 -16.77
C LYS A 69 21.48 21.51 -17.42
N ARG A 70 20.66 20.77 -18.17
CA ARG A 70 19.45 21.32 -18.83
C ARG A 70 18.45 21.86 -17.82
N LEU A 71 18.22 21.16 -16.71
CA LEU A 71 17.32 21.64 -15.65
C LEU A 71 17.80 22.98 -15.07
N ARG A 72 19.10 23.10 -14.78
CA ARG A 72 19.69 24.35 -14.26
C ARG A 72 19.64 25.50 -15.26
N GLU A 73 19.76 25.22 -16.57
CA GLU A 73 19.57 26.22 -17.62
C GLU A 73 18.13 26.77 -17.61
N LEU A 74 17.12 25.90 -17.50
CA LEU A 74 15.72 26.30 -17.36
C LEU A 74 15.45 27.05 -16.06
N MET A 75 15.99 26.59 -14.93
CA MET A 75 15.89 27.27 -13.64
C MET A 75 16.43 28.70 -13.74
N LYS A 76 17.59 28.89 -14.38
CA LYS A 76 18.17 30.22 -14.60
C LYS A 76 17.28 31.11 -15.46
N GLU A 77 16.67 30.58 -16.52
CA GLU A 77 15.72 31.31 -17.37
C GLU A 77 14.49 31.77 -16.58
N LYS A 78 13.97 30.90 -15.71
CA LYS A 78 12.79 31.17 -14.87
C LYS A 78 13.09 31.89 -13.56
N LYS A 79 14.37 32.19 -13.28
CA LYS A 79 14.83 32.81 -12.02
C LYS A 79 14.45 32.00 -10.78
N ILE A 80 14.62 30.68 -10.87
CA ILE A 80 14.42 29.72 -9.78
C ILE A 80 15.78 29.33 -9.20
N ASP A 81 15.96 29.47 -7.89
CA ASP A 81 17.22 29.19 -7.19
C ASP A 81 17.33 27.74 -6.75
N ALA A 82 16.19 27.13 -6.39
CA ALA A 82 16.07 25.71 -6.10
C ALA A 82 14.80 25.12 -6.70
N TYR A 83 14.88 23.92 -7.27
CA TYR A 83 13.73 23.21 -7.81
C TYR A 83 13.49 21.90 -7.06
N VAL A 84 12.28 21.73 -6.54
CA VAL A 84 11.85 20.55 -5.77
C VAL A 84 11.09 19.61 -6.70
N VAL A 85 11.51 18.34 -6.73
CA VAL A 85 10.88 17.27 -7.49
C VAL A 85 10.41 16.20 -6.50
N LEU A 86 9.09 16.10 -6.34
CA LEU A 86 8.42 15.15 -5.45
C LEU A 86 8.25 13.78 -6.12
N SER A 87 7.87 12.77 -5.32
CA SER A 87 7.48 11.44 -5.83
C SER A 87 6.01 11.36 -6.24
N SER A 88 5.16 12.23 -5.69
CA SER A 88 3.72 12.22 -5.90
C SER A 88 3.32 12.77 -7.26
N ASP A 89 2.20 12.27 -7.77
CA ASP A 89 1.51 12.82 -8.95
C ASP A 89 0.45 13.87 -8.54
N ALA A 90 -0.40 14.26 -9.50
CA ALA A 90 -1.49 15.21 -9.29
C ALA A 90 -2.58 14.77 -8.30
N HIS A 91 -2.56 13.49 -7.92
CA HIS A 91 -3.56 12.82 -7.09
C HIS A 91 -2.98 12.35 -5.74
N GLY A 92 -1.72 12.68 -5.46
CA GLY A 92 -1.04 12.25 -4.24
C GLY A 92 -0.77 10.74 -4.20
N SER A 93 -0.69 10.07 -5.36
CA SER A 93 -0.45 8.63 -5.44
C SER A 93 0.89 8.24 -4.80
N GLU A 94 0.91 7.14 -4.04
CA GLU A 94 2.15 6.55 -3.52
C GLU A 94 3.02 5.99 -4.65
N TYR A 95 2.37 5.29 -5.59
CA TYR A 95 2.99 4.79 -6.80
C TYR A 95 2.55 5.70 -7.96
N PRO A 96 3.42 6.61 -8.45
CA PRO A 96 3.09 7.41 -9.62
C PRO A 96 3.10 6.54 -10.88
N GLY A 97 2.22 6.85 -11.84
CA GLY A 97 2.29 6.26 -13.18
C GLY A 97 3.58 6.65 -13.90
N GLU A 98 3.95 5.92 -14.96
CA GLU A 98 5.26 6.08 -15.63
C GLU A 98 5.54 7.50 -16.11
N CYS A 99 4.51 8.23 -16.55
CA CYS A 99 4.64 9.62 -16.99
C CYS A 99 4.85 10.61 -15.83
N ASP A 100 4.62 10.20 -14.59
CA ASP A 100 4.72 11.01 -13.37
C ASP A 100 5.93 10.59 -12.51
N LYS A 101 6.87 9.83 -13.09
CA LYS A 101 8.13 9.41 -12.45
C LYS A 101 9.25 10.44 -12.64
N GLN A 102 8.96 11.74 -12.52
CA GLN A 102 9.95 12.80 -12.76
C GLN A 102 11.18 12.68 -11.86
N ARG A 103 11.00 12.35 -10.58
CA ARG A 103 12.11 12.14 -9.63
C ARG A 103 13.03 11.00 -10.08
N GLN A 104 12.46 9.89 -10.55
CA GLN A 104 13.23 8.78 -11.11
C GLN A 104 13.95 9.18 -12.40
N PHE A 105 13.29 9.94 -13.29
CA PHE A 105 13.94 10.43 -14.50
C PHE A 105 15.15 11.33 -14.19
N ILE A 106 15.01 12.31 -13.29
CA ILE A 106 16.10 13.26 -12.99
C ILE A 106 17.25 12.62 -12.21
N SER A 107 16.97 11.70 -11.28
CA SER A 107 17.97 11.15 -10.35
C SER A 107 18.42 9.72 -10.62
N GLY A 108 17.61 8.92 -11.33
CA GLY A 108 17.80 7.47 -11.46
C GLY A 108 17.32 6.65 -10.26
N PHE A 109 16.89 7.27 -9.16
CA PHE A 109 16.40 6.58 -7.97
C PHE A 109 14.93 6.13 -8.12
N THR A 110 14.67 4.84 -7.87
CA THR A 110 13.40 4.17 -8.17
C THR A 110 12.56 3.81 -6.93
N GLY A 111 12.98 4.17 -5.71
CA GLY A 111 12.20 3.83 -4.49
C GLY A 111 10.86 4.59 -4.44
N SER A 112 9.83 4.09 -3.75
CA SER A 112 8.52 4.77 -3.75
C SER A 112 8.54 6.13 -3.05
N ALA A 113 9.40 6.33 -2.05
CA ALA A 113 9.49 7.57 -1.30
C ALA A 113 10.80 8.32 -1.55
N GLY A 114 10.71 9.61 -1.83
CA GLY A 114 11.86 10.51 -1.85
C GLY A 114 11.55 11.89 -2.42
N THR A 115 12.42 12.84 -2.13
CA THR A 115 12.34 14.21 -2.67
C THR A 115 13.69 14.59 -3.24
N ALA A 116 13.73 15.04 -4.49
CA ALA A 116 14.93 15.62 -5.07
C ALA A 116 14.88 17.15 -4.97
N ILE A 117 15.98 17.76 -4.53
CA ILE A 117 16.18 19.22 -4.57
C ILE A 117 17.40 19.50 -5.45
N ILE A 118 17.22 20.32 -6.47
CA ILE A 118 18.29 20.75 -7.37
C ILE A 118 18.48 22.25 -7.18
N THR A 119 19.72 22.68 -6.90
CA THR A 119 20.10 24.10 -6.90
C THR A 119 20.93 24.42 -8.14
N SER A 120 21.36 25.67 -8.27
CA SER A 120 22.28 26.10 -9.33
C SER A 120 23.61 25.30 -9.36
N THR A 121 24.01 24.69 -8.24
CA THR A 121 25.31 24.02 -8.09
C THR A 121 25.22 22.59 -7.54
N GLU A 122 24.22 22.28 -6.72
CA GLU A 122 24.09 21.02 -5.99
C GLU A 122 22.82 20.25 -6.38
N ALA A 123 22.76 18.97 -6.04
CA ALA A 123 21.57 18.13 -6.15
C ALA A 123 21.52 17.17 -4.96
N HIS A 124 20.38 17.14 -4.27
CA HIS A 124 20.17 16.35 -3.05
C HIS A 124 18.97 15.42 -3.25
N LEU A 125 19.08 14.17 -2.79
CA LEU A 125 17.97 13.24 -2.70
C LEU A 125 17.71 12.89 -1.24
N PHE A 126 16.53 13.26 -0.76
CA PHE A 126 16.03 12.92 0.56
C PHE A 126 15.20 11.65 0.47
N THR A 127 15.46 10.67 1.32
CA THR A 127 14.64 9.47 1.45
C THR A 127 14.72 8.92 2.87
N ASP A 128 13.77 8.07 3.25
CA ASP A 128 13.77 7.38 4.54
C ASP A 128 14.59 6.08 4.53
N SER A 129 14.70 5.48 5.72
CA SER A 129 15.55 4.31 6.00
C SER A 129 15.28 3.06 5.16
N ARG A 130 14.09 2.93 4.58
CA ARG A 130 13.75 1.80 3.70
C ARG A 130 14.62 1.78 2.45
N TYR A 131 15.13 2.94 2.04
CA TYR A 131 15.75 3.14 0.74
C TYR A 131 17.21 3.62 0.78
N TYR A 132 17.85 3.74 1.94
CA TYR A 132 19.24 4.25 2.02
C TYR A 132 20.22 3.44 1.16
N VAL A 133 20.15 2.12 1.24
CA VAL A 133 21.05 1.22 0.50
C VAL A 133 20.72 1.25 -0.98
N GLN A 134 19.43 1.26 -1.35
CA GLN A 134 18.99 1.37 -2.73
C GLN A 134 19.45 2.69 -3.36
N ALA A 135 19.23 3.82 -2.68
CA ALA A 135 19.64 5.14 -3.15
C ALA A 135 21.17 5.21 -3.34
N LYS A 136 21.96 4.67 -2.40
CA LYS A 136 23.42 4.61 -2.54
C LYS A 136 23.88 3.77 -3.74
N ARG A 137 23.11 2.75 -4.15
CA ARG A 137 23.41 1.91 -5.33
C ARG A 137 22.98 2.57 -6.63
N GLN A 138 21.86 3.30 -6.64
CA GLN A 138 21.23 3.83 -7.84
C GLN A 138 21.70 5.24 -8.21
N LEU A 139 22.02 6.08 -7.22
CA LEU A 139 22.48 7.44 -7.46
C LEU A 139 23.93 7.48 -7.95
N ASP A 140 24.20 8.42 -8.84
CA ASP A 140 25.58 8.86 -9.10
C ASP A 140 25.98 9.86 -8.00
N LEU A 141 26.75 9.37 -7.03
CA LEU A 141 27.17 10.15 -5.86
C LEU A 141 28.21 11.24 -6.18
N ASP A 142 28.73 11.30 -7.41
CA ASP A 142 29.50 12.47 -7.88
C ASP A 142 28.58 13.64 -8.26
N LEU A 143 27.28 13.38 -8.46
CA LEU A 143 26.27 14.37 -8.84
C LEU A 143 25.25 14.63 -7.73
N TRP A 144 24.93 13.62 -6.92
CA TRP A 144 23.87 13.66 -5.92
C TRP A 144 24.40 13.42 -4.51
N THR A 145 23.94 14.26 -3.58
CA THR A 145 24.09 14.03 -2.14
C THR A 145 22.87 13.25 -1.63
N LEU A 146 23.09 12.10 -1.00
CA LEU A 146 22.03 11.32 -0.36
C LEU A 146 21.79 11.82 1.07
N GLU A 147 20.60 12.35 1.32
CA GLU A 147 20.14 12.82 2.62
C GLU A 147 19.28 11.73 3.29
N LYS A 148 19.80 11.16 4.38
CA LYS A 148 19.21 10.01 5.08
C LYS A 148 18.22 10.44 6.17
N VAL A 149 16.98 10.72 5.77
CA VAL A 149 15.94 11.29 6.66
C VAL A 149 15.53 10.30 7.77
N GLY A 150 15.62 10.75 9.01
CA GLY A 150 15.31 9.94 10.20
C GLY A 150 16.55 9.48 10.97
N ILE A 151 17.75 9.78 10.48
CA ILE A 151 18.98 9.75 11.27
C ILE A 151 19.13 11.07 12.04
N SER A 152 19.63 11.00 13.28
CA SER A 152 19.92 12.19 14.07
C SER A 152 20.78 13.19 13.29
N ASN A 153 20.41 14.47 13.35
CA ASN A 153 21.06 15.60 12.67
C ASN A 153 20.88 15.68 11.15
N VAL A 154 20.07 14.79 10.52
CA VAL A 154 19.66 14.97 9.13
C VAL A 154 18.30 15.64 9.10
N LYS A 155 18.22 16.80 8.43
CA LYS A 155 16.97 17.54 8.23
C LYS A 155 16.13 16.90 7.14
N ASP A 156 14.81 16.97 7.28
CA ASP A 156 13.93 16.67 6.15
C ASP A 156 13.99 17.81 5.12
N TRP A 157 13.42 17.57 3.95
CA TRP A 157 13.56 18.49 2.82
C TRP A 157 12.95 19.89 3.08
N PRO A 158 11.81 20.07 3.80
CA PRO A 158 11.33 21.40 4.17
C PRO A 158 12.30 22.11 5.12
N ALA A 159 12.77 21.43 6.17
CA ALA A 159 13.70 22.03 7.12
C ALA A 159 15.06 22.33 6.49
N TRP A 160 15.47 21.55 5.48
CA TRP A 160 16.68 21.80 4.69
C TRP A 160 16.57 23.09 3.87
N LEU A 161 15.43 23.33 3.22
CA LEU A 161 15.19 24.57 2.46
C LEU A 161 15.20 25.82 3.34
N LEU A 162 14.76 25.69 4.59
CA LEU A 162 14.69 26.78 5.57
C LEU A 162 16.03 27.08 6.25
N ASP A 163 17.02 26.21 6.09
CA ASP A 163 18.25 26.31 6.86
C ASP A 163 19.25 27.30 6.25
N VAL A 164 19.03 28.58 6.56
CA VAL A 164 19.95 29.67 6.20
C VAL A 164 21.37 29.47 6.75
N SER A 165 21.55 28.69 7.81
CA SER A 165 22.87 28.43 8.40
C SER A 165 23.75 27.52 7.53
N LEU A 166 23.14 26.74 6.62
CA LEU A 166 23.89 25.98 5.61
C LEU A 166 24.39 26.87 4.46
N GLY A 167 23.95 28.13 4.39
CA GLY A 167 24.32 29.08 3.33
C GLY A 167 23.92 28.61 1.93
N LYS A 168 22.95 27.70 1.83
CA LYS A 168 22.60 27.02 0.57
C LYS A 168 21.66 27.84 -0.31
N LEU A 169 20.81 28.66 0.31
CA LEU A 169 19.88 29.55 -0.38
C LEU A 169 20.03 30.96 0.21
N PRO A 170 20.41 31.96 -0.61
CA PRO A 170 20.43 33.36 -0.19
C PRO A 170 19.05 33.85 0.27
N ASP A 171 19.02 34.90 1.11
CA ASP A 171 17.79 35.64 1.36
C ASP A 171 17.16 36.11 0.04
N GLY A 172 15.84 35.96 -0.10
CA GLY A 172 15.11 36.29 -1.32
C GLY A 172 15.04 35.17 -2.35
N SER A 173 15.56 33.98 -2.05
CA SER A 173 15.56 32.84 -2.99
C SER A 173 14.15 32.44 -3.42
N VAL A 174 14.03 32.02 -4.68
CA VAL A 174 12.82 31.48 -5.30
C VAL A 174 12.92 29.95 -5.36
N ILE A 175 12.01 29.27 -4.67
CA ILE A 175 11.90 27.80 -4.69
C ILE A 175 10.79 27.43 -5.67
N GLY A 176 11.13 26.72 -6.74
CA GLY A 176 10.18 26.18 -7.70
C GLY A 176 9.70 24.79 -7.31
N VAL A 177 8.39 24.53 -7.46
CA VAL A 177 7.78 23.21 -7.33
C VAL A 177 6.60 23.10 -8.29
N ASP A 178 6.40 21.95 -8.92
CA ASP A 178 5.21 21.74 -9.76
C ASP A 178 3.94 21.70 -8.88
N SER A 179 3.04 22.67 -9.07
CA SER A 179 1.82 22.79 -8.30
C SER A 179 0.85 21.62 -8.46
N ASN A 180 0.99 20.81 -9.50
CA ASN A 180 0.21 19.58 -9.63
C ASN A 180 0.69 18.54 -8.61
N THR A 181 1.99 18.40 -8.41
CA THR A 181 2.56 17.29 -7.60
C THR A 181 2.55 17.53 -6.09
N ILE A 182 2.50 18.80 -5.65
CA ILE A 182 2.49 19.14 -4.23
C ILE A 182 1.05 19.27 -3.70
N GLY A 183 0.71 18.49 -2.68
CA GLY A 183 -0.59 18.57 -2.01
C GLY A 183 -0.76 19.87 -1.20
N TYR A 184 -2.01 20.32 -1.06
CA TYR A 184 -2.37 21.57 -0.38
C TYR A 184 -1.77 21.68 1.02
N SER A 185 -1.92 20.64 1.85
CA SER A 185 -1.40 20.66 3.22
C SER A 185 0.12 20.82 3.27
N ALA A 186 0.85 20.21 2.34
CA ALA A 186 2.30 20.30 2.27
C ALA A 186 2.75 21.69 1.81
N ALA A 187 2.16 22.20 0.72
CA ALA A 187 2.43 23.55 0.22
C ALA A 187 2.08 24.62 1.25
N LYS A 188 0.95 24.48 1.96
CA LYS A 188 0.52 25.41 3.00
C LYS A 188 1.50 25.45 4.16
N ARG A 189 1.98 24.30 4.64
CA ARG A 189 3.00 24.21 5.69
C ARG A 189 4.32 24.88 5.27
N LEU A 190 4.76 24.66 4.04
CA LEU A 190 5.95 25.33 3.50
C LEU A 190 5.79 26.84 3.47
N LEU A 191 4.69 27.33 2.88
CA LEU A 191 4.40 28.76 2.80
C LEU A 191 4.31 29.40 4.19
N ASP A 192 3.70 28.71 5.17
CA ASP A 192 3.65 29.18 6.55
C ASP A 192 5.05 29.23 7.19
N SER A 193 5.91 28.25 6.90
CA SER A 193 7.29 28.24 7.37
C SER A 193 8.18 29.32 6.71
N PHE A 194 7.84 29.76 5.49
CA PHE A 194 8.55 30.83 4.79
C PHE A 194 8.18 32.23 5.27
N LYS A 195 7.09 32.41 6.03
CA LYS A 195 6.63 33.75 6.49
C LYS A 195 7.67 34.54 7.29
N SER A 196 8.55 33.86 8.00
CA SER A 196 9.65 34.48 8.76
C SER A 196 10.94 34.64 7.95
N THR A 197 10.90 34.38 6.65
CA THR A 197 12.04 34.42 5.73
C THR A 197 11.71 35.32 4.52
N GLN A 198 12.70 35.64 3.70
CA GLN A 198 12.47 36.30 2.41
C GLN A 198 12.28 35.30 1.25
N ILE A 199 12.24 34.00 1.53
CA ILE A 199 12.09 32.95 0.53
C ILE A 199 10.67 32.97 -0.04
N THR A 200 10.55 32.75 -1.34
CA THR A 200 9.26 32.65 -2.03
C THR A 200 9.10 31.29 -2.72
N LEU A 201 7.85 30.84 -2.86
CA LEU A 201 7.51 29.61 -3.56
C LEU A 201 6.91 29.94 -4.92
N ASP A 202 7.60 29.58 -6.00
CA ASP A 202 7.02 29.52 -7.35
C ASP A 202 6.35 28.16 -7.53
N ALA A 203 5.05 28.13 -7.22
CA ALA A 203 4.19 26.99 -7.45
C ALA A 203 3.40 27.18 -8.75
N SER A 204 4.10 27.24 -9.88
CA SER A 204 3.52 27.27 -11.21
C SER A 204 3.22 25.85 -11.73
N PRO A 205 2.24 25.68 -12.64
CA PRO A 205 1.89 24.36 -13.17
C PRO A 205 2.89 23.86 -14.22
N TYR A 206 3.98 24.58 -14.47
CA TYR A 206 4.99 24.21 -15.48
C TYR A 206 6.06 23.33 -14.85
N ASN A 207 5.96 22.02 -15.07
CA ASN A 207 6.99 21.08 -14.64
C ASN A 207 8.27 21.24 -15.48
N LEU A 208 9.37 21.66 -14.85
CA LEU A 208 10.65 21.86 -15.55
C LEU A 208 11.30 20.53 -15.95
N VAL A 209 11.03 19.45 -15.20
CA VAL A 209 11.54 18.11 -15.53
C VAL A 209 10.84 17.57 -16.78
N ASP A 210 9.54 17.78 -16.92
CA ASP A 210 8.80 17.38 -18.13
C ASP A 210 9.36 18.06 -19.39
N GLN A 211 9.78 19.33 -19.30
CA GLN A 211 10.36 20.06 -20.44
C GLN A 211 11.69 19.46 -20.92
N ILE A 212 12.54 19.01 -19.99
CA ILE A 212 13.82 18.36 -20.35
C ILE A 212 13.66 16.88 -20.72
N TRP A 213 12.60 16.23 -20.22
CA TRP A 213 12.22 14.87 -20.62
C TRP A 213 11.68 14.87 -22.05
N GLY A 214 10.91 15.91 -22.42
CA GLY A 214 10.47 16.16 -23.78
C GLY A 214 9.65 15.00 -24.33
N SER A 215 9.93 14.63 -25.58
CA SER A 215 9.21 13.56 -26.30
C SER A 215 9.45 12.16 -25.74
N ASP A 216 10.51 11.96 -24.94
CA ASP A 216 10.82 10.65 -24.34
C ASP A 216 9.98 10.38 -23.09
N ARG A 217 9.18 11.36 -22.64
CA ARG A 217 8.24 11.16 -21.53
C ARG A 217 7.15 10.18 -21.96
N PRO A 218 6.91 9.09 -21.22
CA PRO A 218 5.82 8.16 -21.53
C PRO A 218 4.48 8.88 -21.59
N ALA A 219 3.61 8.43 -22.50
CA ALA A 219 2.23 8.88 -22.50
C ALA A 219 1.53 8.44 -21.22
N ARG A 220 0.61 9.27 -20.72
CA ARG A 220 -0.26 8.88 -19.60
C ARG A 220 -1.14 7.71 -20.03
N LEU A 221 -1.20 6.69 -19.18
CA LEU A 221 -2.07 5.54 -19.45
C LEU A 221 -3.55 5.95 -19.38
N SER A 222 -4.35 5.29 -20.21
CA SER A 222 -5.80 5.50 -20.32
C SER A 222 -6.50 4.16 -20.55
N SER A 223 -6.28 3.24 -19.62
CA SER A 223 -6.87 1.89 -19.62
C SER A 223 -8.38 1.98 -19.53
N LYS A 224 -9.06 0.98 -20.11
CA LYS A 224 -10.52 0.90 -20.02
C LYS A 224 -10.97 0.74 -18.57
N ILE A 225 -11.84 1.65 -18.13
CA ILE A 225 -12.43 1.60 -16.80
C ILE A 225 -13.54 0.53 -16.78
N ARG A 226 -13.58 -0.23 -15.70
CA ARG A 226 -14.59 -1.28 -15.45
C ARG A 226 -15.38 -0.95 -14.20
N ILE A 227 -16.65 -1.32 -14.21
CA ILE A 227 -17.53 -1.26 -13.05
C ILE A 227 -17.17 -2.41 -12.11
N HIS A 228 -16.95 -2.12 -10.83
CA HIS A 228 -16.72 -3.09 -9.78
C HIS A 228 -18.06 -3.67 -9.30
N PRO A 229 -18.35 -4.96 -9.54
CA PRO A 229 -19.66 -5.54 -9.26
C PRO A 229 -20.11 -5.49 -7.79
N LEU A 230 -21.42 -5.34 -7.57
CA LEU A 230 -22.02 -5.26 -6.23
C LEU A 230 -21.73 -6.50 -5.36
N GLN A 231 -21.52 -7.67 -5.97
CA GLN A 231 -21.17 -8.91 -5.27
C GLN A 231 -19.81 -8.85 -4.54
N PHE A 232 -18.99 -7.86 -4.86
CA PHE A 232 -17.72 -7.58 -4.17
C PHE A 232 -17.81 -6.34 -3.29
N THR A 233 -18.49 -5.28 -3.77
CA THR A 233 -18.52 -3.99 -3.05
C THR A 233 -19.51 -3.93 -1.89
N GLY A 234 -20.61 -4.69 -1.94
CA GLY A 234 -21.67 -4.70 -0.91
C GLY A 234 -22.54 -3.44 -0.84
N GLU A 235 -22.10 -2.33 -1.44
CA GLU A 235 -22.82 -1.06 -1.51
C GLU A 235 -22.79 -0.49 -2.94
N LEU A 236 -23.93 0.05 -3.38
CA LEU A 236 -24.08 0.75 -4.66
C LEU A 236 -23.46 2.16 -4.62
N SER A 237 -22.88 2.61 -5.72
CA SER A 237 -22.38 3.98 -5.85
C SER A 237 -23.47 5.05 -5.69
N SER A 238 -24.71 4.76 -6.09
CA SER A 238 -25.84 5.67 -5.85
C SER A 238 -26.07 5.90 -4.34
N SER A 239 -25.94 4.85 -3.52
CA SER A 239 -25.99 4.97 -2.04
C SER A 239 -24.83 5.80 -1.51
N LYS A 240 -23.60 5.53 -1.97
CA LYS A 240 -22.39 6.26 -1.54
C LYS A 240 -22.49 7.75 -1.89
N LEU A 241 -22.94 8.08 -3.10
CA LEU A 241 -23.19 9.45 -3.55
C LEU A 241 -24.30 10.13 -2.73
N ALA A 242 -25.42 9.46 -2.48
CA ALA A 242 -26.50 9.99 -1.64
C ALA A 242 -26.04 10.28 -0.21
N ARG A 243 -25.19 9.41 0.36
CA ARG A 243 -24.55 9.61 1.66
C ARG A 243 -23.61 10.82 1.65
N LEU A 244 -22.81 11.01 0.60
CA LEU A 244 -21.96 12.21 0.45
C LEU A 244 -22.77 13.51 0.34
N ARG A 245 -23.86 13.49 -0.43
CA ARG A 245 -24.80 14.63 -0.55
C ARG A 245 -25.43 14.98 0.79
N THR A 246 -25.90 13.96 1.52
CA THR A 246 -26.44 14.15 2.87
C THR A 246 -25.40 14.76 3.81
N TRP A 247 -24.16 14.25 3.76
CA TRP A 247 -23.06 14.79 4.55
C TRP A 247 -22.77 16.26 4.19
N LEU A 248 -22.76 16.62 2.90
CA LEU A 248 -22.59 18.00 2.44
C LEU A 248 -23.69 18.94 2.96
N GLN A 249 -24.95 18.50 2.96
CA GLN A 249 -26.08 19.28 3.47
C GLN A 249 -26.01 19.52 4.99
N GLN A 250 -25.41 18.59 5.73
CA GLN A 250 -25.27 18.68 7.20
C GLN A 250 -24.04 19.46 7.65
N ASN A 251 -22.92 19.36 6.91
CA ASN A 251 -21.65 19.98 7.28
C ASN A 251 -21.57 21.43 6.76
N LYS A 252 -22.28 22.32 7.47
CA LYS A 252 -22.46 23.76 7.15
C LYS A 252 -21.20 24.63 7.20
N THR A 253 -20.00 24.06 7.33
CA THR A 253 -18.73 24.82 7.42
C THR A 253 -18.32 25.51 6.11
N GLY A 254 -19.13 25.42 5.03
CA GLY A 254 -18.90 26.11 3.76
C GLY A 254 -20.12 26.64 2.98
N GLY A 255 -21.36 26.45 3.45
CA GLY A 255 -22.57 26.99 2.81
C GLY A 255 -23.68 25.95 2.59
N GLY A 256 -24.92 26.41 2.36
CA GLY A 256 -26.13 25.58 2.27
C GLY A 256 -26.20 24.59 1.08
N PRO A 257 -27.40 24.27 0.55
CA PRO A 257 -27.61 23.18 -0.44
C PRO A 257 -26.88 23.32 -1.79
N GLU A 258 -26.16 24.43 -2.00
CA GLU A 258 -25.39 24.80 -3.21
C GLU A 258 -23.89 24.47 -3.09
N SER A 259 -23.50 23.56 -2.20
CA SER A 259 -22.10 23.21 -1.93
C SER A 259 -21.65 22.03 -2.78
N PHE A 260 -20.35 21.93 -3.06
CA PHE A 260 -19.75 20.84 -3.84
C PHE A 260 -18.68 20.12 -3.01
N PHE A 261 -18.50 18.82 -3.21
CA PHE A 261 -17.31 18.10 -2.75
C PHE A 261 -16.41 17.77 -3.92
N PHE A 262 -15.17 18.27 -3.89
CA PHE A 262 -14.13 17.99 -4.87
C PHE A 262 -13.27 16.81 -4.39
N VAL A 263 -13.37 15.69 -5.11
CA VAL A 263 -12.59 14.47 -4.87
C VAL A 263 -11.46 14.43 -5.89
N SER A 264 -10.23 14.37 -5.41
CA SER A 264 -9.03 14.40 -6.25
C SER A 264 -8.12 13.19 -6.11
N THR A 265 -8.29 12.35 -5.10
CA THR A 265 -7.47 11.14 -4.96
C THR A 265 -8.13 9.97 -5.66
N LEU A 266 -7.31 9.15 -6.32
CA LEU A 266 -7.80 8.04 -7.12
C LEU A 266 -8.51 6.93 -6.32
N PRO A 267 -8.06 6.55 -5.09
CA PRO A 267 -8.77 5.56 -4.28
C PRO A 267 -10.20 6.00 -3.94
N GLN A 268 -10.38 7.24 -3.47
CA GLN A 268 -11.69 7.78 -3.12
C GLN A 268 -12.64 7.77 -4.32
N ILE A 269 -12.15 8.13 -5.52
CA ILE A 269 -12.95 8.14 -6.74
C ILE A 269 -13.34 6.71 -7.15
N ALA A 270 -12.37 5.79 -7.13
CA ALA A 270 -12.59 4.38 -7.45
C ALA A 270 -13.62 3.74 -6.51
N TRP A 271 -13.53 4.00 -5.20
CA TRP A 271 -14.47 3.49 -4.21
C TRP A 271 -15.84 4.14 -4.29
N LEU A 272 -15.92 5.47 -4.41
CA LEU A 272 -17.19 6.21 -4.48
C LEU A 272 -18.05 5.76 -5.67
N LEU A 273 -17.41 5.57 -6.83
CA LEU A 273 -18.08 5.23 -8.08
C LEU A 273 -18.07 3.73 -8.39
N ASN A 274 -17.54 2.87 -7.51
CA ASN A 274 -17.35 1.44 -7.79
C ASN A 274 -16.71 1.22 -9.16
N LEU A 275 -15.60 1.91 -9.44
CA LEU A 275 -14.88 1.83 -10.71
C LEU A 275 -13.44 1.38 -10.45
N ARG A 276 -12.85 0.67 -11.42
CA ARG A 276 -11.45 0.20 -11.38
C ARG A 276 -10.80 0.27 -12.76
N ALA A 277 -9.48 0.46 -12.81
CA ALA A 277 -8.68 0.34 -14.04
C ALA A 277 -7.24 -0.07 -13.71
N LYS A 278 -6.31 0.04 -14.67
CA LYS A 278 -4.89 -0.37 -14.51
C LYS A 278 -3.93 0.74 -14.93
N ASP A 279 -4.28 2.00 -14.67
CA ASP A 279 -3.44 3.14 -15.05
C ASP A 279 -2.26 3.35 -14.11
N ILE A 280 -2.40 2.91 -12.87
CA ILE A 280 -1.36 2.96 -11.85
C ILE A 280 -0.85 1.54 -11.60
N ALA A 281 0.46 1.36 -11.56
CA ALA A 281 1.04 0.05 -11.25
C ALA A 281 0.53 -0.44 -9.89
N PHE A 282 0.11 -1.70 -9.83
CA PHE A 282 -0.38 -2.43 -8.65
C PHE A 282 -1.70 -1.95 -8.02
N ASN A 283 -2.08 -0.71 -8.32
CA ASN A 283 -3.25 -0.07 -7.74
C ASN A 283 -4.33 0.00 -8.83
N PRO A 284 -5.54 -0.55 -8.59
CA PRO A 284 -6.56 -0.68 -9.62
C PRO A 284 -7.31 0.64 -9.90
N PHE A 285 -6.55 1.70 -10.16
CA PHE A 285 -6.97 3.08 -10.29
C PHE A 285 -6.93 3.58 -11.74
N PHE A 286 -7.61 4.69 -11.97
CA PHE A 286 -7.64 5.45 -13.22
C PHE A 286 -7.49 6.93 -12.92
N TYR A 287 -6.86 7.68 -13.83
CA TYR A 287 -6.72 9.13 -13.67
C TYR A 287 -8.08 9.83 -13.76
N ALA A 288 -8.50 10.46 -12.66
CA ALA A 288 -9.79 11.11 -12.56
C ALA A 288 -9.82 12.25 -11.54
N VAL A 289 -10.76 13.17 -11.72
CA VAL A 289 -11.28 14.01 -10.62
C VAL A 289 -12.80 14.03 -10.65
N VAL A 290 -13.43 14.20 -9.50
CA VAL A 290 -14.90 14.25 -9.36
C VAL A 290 -15.32 15.50 -8.59
N LEU A 291 -16.37 16.16 -9.07
CA LEU A 291 -17.05 17.23 -8.35
C LEU A 291 -18.50 16.82 -8.11
N VAL A 292 -18.86 16.58 -6.86
CA VAL A 292 -20.21 16.13 -6.45
C VAL A 292 -20.99 17.31 -5.86
N PRO A 293 -22.12 17.73 -6.45
CA PRO A 293 -23.00 18.73 -5.86
C PRO A 293 -23.78 18.16 -4.68
N ALA A 294 -24.14 19.01 -3.71
CA ALA A 294 -24.99 18.66 -2.57
C ALA A 294 -26.46 18.41 -2.97
N SER A 295 -26.92 19.02 -4.07
CA SER A 295 -28.23 18.78 -4.68
C SER A 295 -28.20 17.55 -5.59
N GLU A 296 -29.29 16.80 -5.64
CA GLU A 296 -29.49 15.71 -6.61
C GLU A 296 -29.97 16.20 -7.97
N GLU A 297 -30.46 17.44 -8.04
CA GLU A 297 -30.93 18.07 -9.28
C GLU A 297 -29.77 18.43 -10.22
N GLU A 298 -28.58 18.67 -9.66
CA GLU A 298 -27.36 18.89 -10.43
C GLU A 298 -26.57 17.59 -10.60
N ARG A 299 -26.08 17.37 -11.82
CA ARG A 299 -25.27 16.19 -12.14
C ARG A 299 -23.87 16.34 -11.58
N PHE A 300 -23.30 15.28 -11.02
CA PHE A 300 -21.88 15.29 -10.67
C PHE A 300 -21.01 15.27 -11.93
N LYS A 301 -19.83 15.86 -11.87
CA LYS A 301 -18.88 15.90 -12.99
C LYS A 301 -17.73 14.94 -12.73
N LEU A 302 -17.43 14.07 -13.69
CA LEU A 302 -16.31 13.14 -13.68
C LEU A 302 -15.40 13.47 -14.86
N TRP A 303 -14.21 14.01 -14.58
CA TRP A 303 -13.21 14.28 -15.61
C TRP A 303 -12.24 13.11 -15.70
N ILE A 304 -12.18 12.44 -16.85
CA ILE A 304 -11.36 11.24 -17.11
C ILE A 304 -10.73 11.28 -18.50
N GLN A 305 -9.73 10.42 -18.72
CA GLN A 305 -9.09 10.29 -20.02
C GLN A 305 -10.07 9.75 -21.08
N GLU A 306 -10.10 10.35 -22.25
CA GLU A 306 -11.01 9.92 -23.34
C GLU A 306 -10.78 8.45 -23.73
N GLY A 307 -9.51 8.01 -23.74
CA GLY A 307 -9.12 6.63 -24.02
C GLY A 307 -9.70 5.61 -23.03
N SER A 308 -10.01 6.03 -21.79
CA SER A 308 -10.54 5.17 -20.73
C SER A 308 -12.04 4.89 -20.85
N VAL A 309 -12.77 5.70 -21.63
CA VAL A 309 -14.23 5.66 -21.70
C VAL A 309 -14.71 4.47 -22.55
N THR A 310 -15.75 3.79 -22.06
CA THR A 310 -16.54 2.76 -22.76
C THR A 310 -18.01 3.17 -22.78
N ASP A 311 -18.81 2.55 -23.64
CA ASP A 311 -20.26 2.83 -23.68
C ASP A 311 -20.96 2.39 -22.38
N ASP A 312 -20.55 1.26 -21.81
CA ASP A 312 -21.03 0.80 -20.50
C ASP A 312 -20.72 1.81 -19.40
N LEU A 313 -19.51 2.41 -19.40
CA LEU A 313 -19.16 3.46 -18.45
C LEU A 313 -20.01 4.71 -18.65
N ARG A 314 -20.25 5.13 -19.89
CA ARG A 314 -21.10 6.31 -20.19
C ARG A 314 -22.51 6.09 -19.65
N ASN A 315 -23.10 4.92 -19.91
CA ASN A 315 -24.44 4.58 -19.44
C ASN A 315 -24.48 4.53 -17.91
N TYR A 316 -23.52 3.85 -17.28
CA TYR A 316 -23.42 3.74 -15.84
C TYR A 316 -23.31 5.11 -15.15
N ILE A 317 -22.41 5.98 -15.62
CA ILE A 317 -22.26 7.33 -15.06
C ILE A 317 -23.52 8.17 -15.33
N HIS A 318 -24.14 8.03 -16.49
CA HIS A 318 -25.39 8.72 -16.78
C HIS A 318 -26.52 8.31 -15.83
N GLU A 319 -26.69 7.01 -15.58
CA GLU A 319 -27.69 6.44 -14.64
C GLU A 319 -27.44 6.88 -13.19
N LEU A 320 -26.18 7.06 -12.79
CA LEU A 320 -25.84 7.63 -11.48
C LEU A 320 -26.12 9.14 -11.36
N GLY A 321 -26.59 9.79 -12.44
CA GLY A 321 -26.77 11.24 -12.48
C GLY A 321 -25.45 12.00 -12.62
N GLY A 322 -24.49 11.44 -13.34
CA GLY A 322 -23.16 12.02 -13.55
C GLY A 322 -22.84 12.30 -15.02
N GLU A 323 -21.87 13.18 -15.25
CA GLU A 323 -21.44 13.58 -16.57
C GLU A 323 -19.95 13.37 -16.77
N ILE A 324 -19.58 12.73 -17.88
CA ILE A 324 -18.18 12.52 -18.25
C ILE A 324 -17.64 13.75 -18.99
N ARG A 325 -16.44 14.17 -18.60
CA ARG A 325 -15.68 15.29 -19.17
C ARG A 325 -14.23 14.87 -19.45
N SER A 326 -13.51 15.67 -20.23
CA SER A 326 -12.09 15.41 -20.50
C SER A 326 -11.22 15.75 -19.30
N TYR A 327 -10.34 14.84 -18.89
CA TYR A 327 -9.38 15.06 -17.81
C TYR A 327 -8.58 16.36 -17.96
N SER A 328 -8.20 16.74 -19.19
CA SER A 328 -7.44 17.97 -19.44
C SER A 328 -8.19 19.26 -19.11
N ASP A 329 -9.52 19.22 -19.10
CA ASP A 329 -10.37 20.38 -18.85
C ASP A 329 -10.70 20.56 -17.36
N ALA A 330 -10.36 19.58 -16.51
CA ALA A 330 -10.73 19.55 -15.10
C ALA A 330 -10.44 20.86 -14.36
N LEU A 331 -9.17 21.31 -14.35
CA LEU A 331 -8.77 22.52 -13.63
C LEU A 331 -9.40 23.79 -14.21
N LYS A 332 -9.63 23.82 -15.53
CA LYS A 332 -10.28 24.93 -16.20
C LYS A 332 -11.77 25.01 -15.86
N GLU A 333 -12.45 23.87 -15.81
CA GLU A 333 -13.90 23.81 -15.55
C GLU A 333 -14.27 24.00 -14.07
N VAL A 334 -13.37 23.65 -13.13
CA VAL A 334 -13.59 23.94 -11.70
C VAL A 334 -13.25 25.39 -11.33
N GLN A 335 -12.67 26.15 -12.26
CA GLN A 335 -12.21 27.51 -11.99
C GLN A 335 -13.36 28.41 -11.49
N GLY A 336 -13.18 28.99 -10.30
CA GLY A 336 -14.17 29.90 -9.71
C GLY A 336 -15.46 29.24 -9.19
N THR A 337 -15.51 27.89 -9.14
CA THR A 337 -16.60 27.17 -8.48
C THR A 337 -16.67 27.60 -7.01
N LYS A 338 -17.86 27.98 -6.53
CA LYS A 338 -18.06 28.49 -5.16
C LYS A 338 -18.47 27.37 -4.20
N LYS A 339 -18.16 27.54 -2.90
CA LYS A 339 -18.58 26.63 -1.82
C LYS A 339 -18.12 25.18 -2.04
N VAL A 340 -16.87 25.02 -2.41
CA VAL A 340 -16.24 23.71 -2.59
C VAL A 340 -15.67 23.24 -1.26
N LEU A 341 -15.89 21.98 -0.93
CA LEU A 341 -15.22 21.26 0.15
C LEU A 341 -14.27 20.24 -0.47
N SER A 342 -13.11 20.06 0.14
CA SER A 342 -12.17 18.98 -0.19
C SER A 342 -11.32 18.67 1.04
N ASP A 343 -10.54 17.59 1.02
CA ASP A 343 -9.55 17.33 2.06
C ASP A 343 -8.18 17.93 1.70
N GLY A 344 -7.23 17.85 2.61
CA GLY A 344 -5.90 18.45 2.41
C GLY A 344 -5.00 17.73 1.40
N SER A 345 -5.48 16.69 0.72
CA SER A 345 -4.73 15.91 -0.27
C SER A 345 -4.80 16.49 -1.68
N LEU A 346 -5.77 17.38 -1.96
CA LEU A 346 -5.88 18.04 -3.27
C LEU A 346 -4.57 18.74 -3.66
N SER A 347 -4.23 18.71 -4.94
CA SER A 347 -3.04 19.40 -5.44
C SER A 347 -3.14 20.92 -5.24
N TRP A 348 -1.98 21.56 -5.12
CA TRP A 348 -1.91 23.02 -5.06
C TRP A 348 -2.47 23.67 -6.32
N ALA A 349 -2.34 23.03 -7.49
CA ALA A 349 -2.95 23.46 -8.74
C ALA A 349 -4.49 23.47 -8.66
N ALA A 350 -5.11 22.43 -8.09
CA ALA A 350 -6.56 22.40 -7.86
C ALA A 350 -7.01 23.47 -6.87
N PHE A 351 -6.25 23.68 -5.79
CA PHE A 351 -6.48 24.78 -4.85
C PHE A 351 -6.44 26.16 -5.56
N GLN A 352 -5.44 26.41 -6.40
CA GLN A 352 -5.31 27.65 -7.17
C GLN A 352 -6.46 27.84 -8.15
N ALA A 353 -6.90 26.77 -8.83
CA ALA A 353 -8.00 26.82 -9.79
C ALA A 353 -9.34 27.17 -9.13
N ILE A 354 -9.70 26.48 -8.04
CA ILE A 354 -10.96 26.72 -7.31
C ILE A 354 -10.99 28.11 -6.66
N GLN A 355 -9.81 28.63 -6.28
CA GLN A 355 -9.57 29.85 -5.53
C GLN A 355 -9.84 29.73 -4.02
N GLN A 356 -8.94 30.32 -3.21
CA GLN A 356 -8.96 30.22 -1.75
C GLN A 356 -10.29 30.64 -1.12
N SER A 357 -10.93 31.70 -1.62
CA SER A 357 -12.19 32.21 -1.06
C SER A 357 -13.37 31.26 -1.25
N ASN A 358 -13.21 30.25 -2.11
CA ASN A 358 -14.28 29.34 -2.50
C ASN A 358 -14.09 27.92 -1.96
N LEU A 359 -12.96 27.62 -1.31
CA LEU A 359 -12.59 26.28 -0.88
C LEU A 359 -12.47 26.19 0.65
N THR A 360 -13.22 25.27 1.24
CA THR A 360 -13.07 24.85 2.62
C THR A 360 -12.36 23.49 2.65
N VAL A 361 -11.18 23.44 3.28
CA VAL A 361 -10.43 22.19 3.45
C VAL A 361 -10.80 21.55 4.77
N VAL A 362 -11.34 20.34 4.73
CA VAL A 362 -11.63 19.53 5.92
C VAL A 362 -10.40 18.69 6.32
N PRO A 363 -10.21 18.35 7.60
CA PRO A 363 -9.04 17.58 8.04
C PRO A 363 -8.91 16.20 7.38
N ILE A 364 -10.03 15.49 7.23
CA ILE A 364 -10.13 14.17 6.61
C ILE A 364 -11.39 14.15 5.75
N SER A 365 -11.30 13.60 4.53
CA SER A 365 -12.46 13.38 3.67
C SER A 365 -13.39 12.34 4.31
N PRO A 366 -14.72 12.56 4.32
CA PRO A 366 -15.66 11.55 4.80
C PRO A 366 -15.59 10.26 3.96
N ILE A 367 -15.19 10.34 2.69
CA ILE A 367 -15.02 9.17 1.82
C ILE A 367 -13.88 8.29 2.33
N VAL A 368 -12.76 8.89 2.74
CA VAL A 368 -11.62 8.19 3.35
C VAL A 368 -12.03 7.46 4.62
N GLU A 369 -12.88 8.09 5.46
CA GLU A 369 -13.40 7.42 6.65
C GLU A 369 -14.37 6.28 6.34
N TRP A 370 -15.16 6.39 5.27
CA TRP A 370 -16.13 5.36 4.90
C TRP A 370 -15.50 4.17 4.19
N GLU A 371 -14.55 4.39 3.27
CA GLU A 371 -13.85 3.30 2.56
C GLU A 371 -12.94 2.49 3.50
N ALA A 372 -12.40 3.13 4.53
CA ALA A 372 -11.61 2.50 5.58
C ALA A 372 -12.38 1.43 6.39
N ILE A 373 -13.70 1.60 6.54
CA ILE A 373 -14.57 0.72 7.31
C ILE A 373 -15.26 -0.26 6.37
N LYS A 374 -14.75 -1.50 6.31
CA LYS A 374 -15.27 -2.51 5.39
C LYS A 374 -16.62 -3.03 5.89
N ASN A 375 -17.55 -3.20 4.97
CA ASN A 375 -18.82 -3.87 5.24
C ASN A 375 -18.63 -5.40 5.31
N ASP A 376 -19.66 -6.11 5.75
CA ASP A 376 -19.58 -7.57 5.97
C ASP A 376 -19.23 -8.36 4.69
N LEU A 377 -19.64 -7.88 3.51
CA LEU A 377 -19.33 -8.52 2.23
C LEU A 377 -17.85 -8.33 1.86
N GLU A 378 -17.33 -7.11 2.00
CA GLU A 378 -15.91 -6.79 1.77
C GLU A 378 -15.03 -7.61 2.74
N ILE A 379 -15.38 -7.68 4.03
CA ILE A 379 -14.65 -8.51 5.01
C ILE A 379 -14.69 -10.00 4.64
N GLN A 380 -15.84 -10.48 4.15
CA GLN A 380 -15.94 -11.87 3.69
C GLN A 380 -15.10 -12.12 2.44
N GLY A 381 -14.99 -11.15 1.53
CA GLY A 381 -14.07 -11.16 0.40
C GLY A 381 -12.63 -11.38 0.85
N PHE A 382 -12.16 -10.60 1.84
CA PHE A 382 -10.85 -10.81 2.47
C PHE A 382 -10.67 -12.22 3.02
N ARG A 383 -11.63 -12.75 3.79
CA ARG A 383 -11.55 -14.13 4.32
C ARG A 383 -11.38 -15.15 3.20
N ASN A 384 -12.17 -15.04 2.13
CA ASN A 384 -12.13 -15.96 1.00
C ASN A 384 -10.80 -15.83 0.23
N ALA A 385 -10.35 -14.60 -0.02
CA ALA A 385 -9.11 -14.33 -0.72
C ALA A 385 -7.88 -14.85 0.01
N TYR A 386 -7.80 -14.67 1.33
CA TYR A 386 -6.67 -15.22 2.10
C TYR A 386 -6.67 -16.74 2.18
N ILE A 387 -7.84 -17.41 2.11
CA ILE A 387 -7.90 -18.87 1.96
C ILE A 387 -7.32 -19.28 0.60
N ARG A 388 -7.74 -18.64 -0.50
CA ARG A 388 -7.22 -18.91 -1.85
C ARG A 388 -5.71 -18.65 -1.93
N ASP A 389 -5.24 -17.53 -1.38
CA ASP A 389 -3.82 -17.19 -1.36
C ASP A 389 -3.01 -18.15 -0.47
N GLY A 390 -3.58 -18.62 0.64
CA GLY A 390 -2.97 -19.65 1.48
C GLY A 390 -2.73 -20.97 0.74
N VAL A 391 -3.67 -21.38 -0.13
CA VAL A 391 -3.50 -22.54 -1.02
C VAL A 391 -2.33 -22.30 -1.99
N ALA A 392 -2.27 -21.13 -2.63
CA ALA A 392 -1.17 -20.76 -3.52
C ALA A 392 0.19 -20.77 -2.79
N TRP A 393 0.23 -20.23 -1.56
CA TRP A 393 1.42 -20.22 -0.73
C TRP A 393 1.91 -21.64 -0.42
N ALA A 394 1.02 -22.55 0.01
CA ALA A 394 1.39 -23.92 0.33
C ALA A 394 1.95 -24.66 -0.89
N LYS A 395 1.35 -24.47 -2.07
CA LYS A 395 1.87 -25.01 -3.35
C LYS A 395 3.26 -24.48 -3.65
N TRP A 396 3.43 -23.16 -3.59
CA TRP A 396 4.71 -22.50 -3.87
C TRP A 396 5.82 -22.89 -2.89
N ALA A 397 5.57 -22.81 -1.58
CA ALA A 397 6.57 -23.12 -0.57
C ALA A 397 7.00 -24.60 -0.63
N SER A 398 6.06 -25.51 -0.90
CA SER A 398 6.37 -26.93 -1.08
C SER A 398 7.18 -27.20 -2.35
N TRP A 399 6.91 -26.46 -3.45
CA TRP A 399 7.71 -26.49 -4.66
C TRP A 399 9.13 -25.99 -4.40
N LEU A 400 9.28 -24.84 -3.73
CA LEU A 400 10.57 -24.22 -3.45
C LEU A 400 11.46 -25.15 -2.60
N GLU A 401 10.93 -25.70 -1.50
CA GLU A 401 11.65 -26.68 -0.69
C GLU A 401 12.07 -27.91 -1.51
N HIS A 402 11.19 -28.41 -2.38
CA HIS A 402 11.48 -29.60 -3.18
C HIS A 402 12.60 -29.35 -4.20
N VAL A 403 12.50 -28.27 -4.99
CA VAL A 403 13.51 -28.00 -6.03
C VAL A 403 14.87 -27.64 -5.43
N VAL A 404 14.89 -26.89 -4.33
CA VAL A 404 16.15 -26.48 -3.68
C VAL A 404 16.77 -27.63 -2.89
N LEU A 405 15.99 -28.33 -2.06
CA LEU A 405 16.55 -29.30 -1.10
C LEU A 405 16.62 -30.74 -1.62
N GLN A 406 15.71 -31.14 -2.51
CA GLN A 406 15.65 -32.52 -3.02
C GLN A 406 16.28 -32.64 -4.40
N LYS A 407 16.02 -31.69 -5.31
CA LYS A 407 16.66 -31.67 -6.64
C LYS A 407 18.03 -30.99 -6.64
N GLY A 408 18.35 -30.17 -5.62
CA GLY A 408 19.62 -29.45 -5.54
C GLY A 408 19.73 -28.28 -6.53
N SER A 409 18.60 -27.83 -7.08
CA SER A 409 18.55 -26.71 -8.02
C SER A 409 18.91 -25.40 -7.33
N LYS A 410 19.68 -24.56 -8.04
CA LYS A 410 19.92 -23.17 -7.63
C LYS A 410 18.76 -22.32 -8.12
N VAL A 411 17.92 -21.86 -7.20
CA VAL A 411 16.81 -20.94 -7.49
C VAL A 411 17.21 -19.56 -7.00
N THR A 412 17.06 -18.56 -7.85
CA THR A 412 17.28 -17.15 -7.53
C THR A 412 16.06 -16.54 -6.84
N GLU A 413 16.27 -15.41 -6.18
CA GLU A 413 15.20 -14.58 -5.61
C GLU A 413 14.12 -14.24 -6.67
N PHE A 414 14.54 -13.81 -7.86
CA PHE A 414 13.63 -13.49 -8.97
C PHE A 414 12.82 -14.71 -9.42
N GLU A 415 13.46 -15.86 -9.66
CA GLU A 415 12.77 -17.09 -10.09
C GLU A 415 11.76 -17.57 -9.04
N ALA A 416 12.09 -17.44 -7.74
CA ALA A 416 11.17 -17.80 -6.68
C ALA A 416 9.95 -16.87 -6.63
N ALA A 417 10.15 -15.56 -6.83
CA ALA A 417 9.06 -14.58 -6.91
C ALA A 417 8.15 -14.84 -8.12
N GLU A 418 8.72 -14.98 -9.32
CA GLU A 418 7.97 -15.21 -10.55
C GLU A 418 7.17 -16.52 -10.52
N GLN A 419 7.78 -17.57 -9.96
CA GLN A 419 7.05 -18.82 -9.78
C GLN A 419 5.85 -18.66 -8.84
N PHE A 420 5.95 -17.82 -7.81
CA PHE A 420 4.82 -17.57 -6.92
C PHE A 420 3.72 -16.78 -7.64
N THR A 421 4.09 -15.72 -8.36
CA THR A 421 3.17 -14.94 -9.22
C THR A 421 2.42 -15.86 -10.16
N ARG A 422 3.12 -16.79 -10.84
CA ARG A 422 2.51 -17.77 -11.76
C ARG A 422 1.52 -18.72 -11.09
N ILE A 423 1.75 -19.09 -9.84
CA ILE A 423 0.82 -19.95 -9.09
C ILE A 423 -0.42 -19.13 -8.67
N ARG A 424 -0.23 -17.89 -8.18
CA ARG A 424 -1.33 -16.99 -7.82
C ARG A 424 -2.20 -16.60 -9.00
N SER A 425 -1.61 -16.41 -10.18
CA SER A 425 -2.33 -16.01 -11.39
C SER A 425 -3.31 -17.07 -11.92
N GLN A 426 -3.29 -18.28 -11.36
CA GLN A 426 -4.24 -19.35 -11.68
C GLN A 426 -5.46 -19.33 -10.75
N GLY A 427 -5.42 -18.55 -9.67
CA GLY A 427 -6.51 -18.42 -8.71
C GLY A 427 -7.67 -17.60 -9.26
N GLU A 428 -8.88 -17.94 -8.82
CA GLU A 428 -10.07 -17.15 -9.14
C GLU A 428 -9.92 -15.70 -8.68
N PHE A 429 -10.47 -14.79 -9.48
CA PHE A 429 -10.49 -13.34 -9.26
C PHE A 429 -9.13 -12.63 -9.29
N TYR A 430 -8.03 -13.30 -9.67
CA TYR A 430 -6.71 -12.67 -9.74
C TYR A 430 -6.66 -11.52 -10.75
N GLU A 431 -6.16 -10.36 -10.34
CA GLU A 431 -6.09 -9.14 -11.17
C GLU A 431 -4.68 -8.56 -11.34
N GLY A 432 -3.66 -9.18 -10.72
CA GLY A 432 -2.26 -8.77 -10.80
C GLY A 432 -1.57 -8.75 -9.45
N LEU A 433 -0.36 -8.20 -9.40
CA LEU A 433 0.34 -7.92 -8.15
C LEU A 433 -0.26 -6.68 -7.45
N GLY A 434 -0.31 -6.69 -6.12
CA GLY A 434 -0.67 -5.53 -5.28
C GLY A 434 0.51 -4.63 -4.94
N TYR A 435 1.74 -5.11 -5.13
CA TYR A 435 3.00 -4.39 -5.03
C TYR A 435 4.14 -5.26 -5.61
N ASP A 436 5.34 -4.69 -5.78
CA ASP A 436 6.50 -5.46 -6.21
C ASP A 436 6.83 -6.58 -5.21
N ASN A 437 7.01 -7.80 -5.71
CA ASN A 437 7.40 -8.93 -4.86
C ASN A 437 8.75 -8.66 -4.20
N ILE A 438 8.81 -8.80 -2.88
CA ILE A 438 10.06 -8.86 -2.14
C ILE A 438 10.37 -10.33 -1.91
N SER A 439 11.29 -10.88 -2.70
CA SER A 439 11.89 -12.19 -2.47
C SER A 439 13.36 -11.98 -2.17
N ALA A 440 13.80 -12.27 -0.95
CA ALA A 440 15.08 -11.79 -0.46
C ALA A 440 15.81 -12.83 0.37
N THR A 441 17.11 -13.00 0.11
CA THR A 441 18.01 -13.87 0.87
C THR A 441 19.22 -13.10 1.40
N GLY A 442 19.75 -13.54 2.53
CA GLY A 442 20.92 -12.95 3.19
C GLY A 442 20.80 -11.42 3.29
N ALA A 443 21.87 -10.71 2.93
CA ALA A 443 21.95 -9.26 3.03
C ALA A 443 20.82 -8.50 2.29
N ASN A 444 20.19 -9.09 1.27
CA ASN A 444 19.08 -8.45 0.57
C ASN A 444 17.82 -8.43 1.45
N ALA A 445 17.61 -9.43 2.31
CA ALA A 445 16.47 -9.47 3.22
C ALA A 445 16.54 -8.38 4.31
N ALA A 446 17.74 -7.84 4.58
CA ALA A 446 17.93 -6.70 5.48
C ALA A 446 17.46 -5.35 4.87
N LEU A 447 17.00 -5.34 3.62
CA LEU A 447 16.46 -4.18 2.94
C LEU A 447 14.94 -4.30 2.92
N PRO A 448 14.18 -3.47 3.66
CA PRO A 448 12.75 -3.66 3.83
C PRO A 448 11.96 -3.76 2.52
N HIS A 449 12.36 -2.98 1.50
CA HIS A 449 11.69 -2.85 0.19
C HIS A 449 12.56 -3.35 -0.97
N TYR A 450 13.34 -4.43 -0.78
CA TYR A 450 14.13 -5.02 -1.87
C TYR A 450 13.23 -5.70 -2.91
N ALA A 451 13.29 -5.23 -4.16
CA ALA A 451 12.72 -5.93 -5.30
C ALA A 451 13.82 -6.70 -6.05
N PRO A 452 13.68 -8.03 -6.26
CA PRO A 452 14.61 -8.82 -7.04
C PRO A 452 14.52 -8.45 -8.53
N SER A 453 15.63 -8.61 -9.24
CA SER A 453 15.67 -8.37 -10.69
C SER A 453 16.16 -9.60 -11.42
N GLU A 454 15.68 -9.79 -12.65
CA GLU A 454 16.06 -10.93 -13.49
C GLU A 454 17.60 -11.10 -13.64
N ARG A 455 18.35 -9.99 -13.63
CA ARG A 455 19.78 -10.00 -13.95
C ARG A 455 20.71 -10.02 -12.73
N GLU A 456 20.31 -9.40 -11.62
CA GLU A 456 21.19 -9.17 -10.47
C GLU A 456 20.76 -9.94 -9.21
N SER A 457 19.73 -10.78 -9.28
CA SER A 457 19.23 -11.56 -8.15
C SER A 457 20.19 -12.64 -7.67
N LYS A 458 20.28 -12.80 -6.35
CA LYS A 458 21.08 -13.86 -5.73
C LYS A 458 20.37 -15.19 -5.82
N THR A 459 21.16 -16.28 -5.88
CA THR A 459 20.65 -17.62 -5.52
C THR A 459 20.29 -17.64 -4.04
N ILE A 460 19.15 -18.24 -3.71
CA ILE A 460 18.67 -18.35 -2.32
C ILE A 460 19.71 -19.11 -1.47
N GLU A 461 20.17 -18.47 -0.40
CA GLU A 461 21.17 -19.01 0.51
C GLU A 461 20.54 -19.98 1.52
N LEU A 462 21.26 -21.05 1.86
CA LEU A 462 20.79 -22.06 2.83
C LEU A 462 21.24 -21.77 4.27
N THR A 463 22.04 -20.72 4.47
CA THR A 463 22.64 -20.35 5.77
C THR A 463 21.98 -19.15 6.42
N THR A 464 21.08 -18.47 5.72
CA THR A 464 20.37 -17.28 6.20
C THR A 464 18.85 -17.47 6.07
N PRO A 465 18.04 -16.73 6.85
CA PRO A 465 16.63 -16.60 6.58
C PRO A 465 16.36 -16.15 5.13
N TYR A 466 15.28 -16.66 4.55
CA TYR A 466 14.70 -16.25 3.28
C TYR A 466 13.36 -15.59 3.55
N LEU A 467 13.25 -14.32 3.18
CA LEU A 467 12.07 -13.48 3.38
C LEU A 467 11.30 -13.41 2.06
N ASN A 468 10.01 -13.70 2.12
CA ASN A 468 9.10 -13.44 1.02
C ASN A 468 7.96 -12.56 1.54
N ASP A 469 7.85 -11.37 0.96
CA ASP A 469 6.73 -10.46 1.12
C ASP A 469 6.13 -10.20 -0.25
N SER A 470 4.89 -10.63 -0.42
CA SER A 470 4.19 -10.53 -1.68
C SER A 470 2.70 -10.72 -1.52
N GLY A 471 1.93 -10.01 -2.34
CA GLY A 471 0.48 -10.09 -2.31
C GLY A 471 -0.14 -9.65 -3.64
N PRO A 472 -1.11 -10.40 -4.18
CA PRO A 472 -1.84 -10.00 -5.38
C PRO A 472 -3.06 -9.13 -5.07
N GLN A 473 -3.56 -8.50 -6.12
CA GLN A 473 -4.93 -8.00 -6.18
C GLN A 473 -5.87 -9.14 -6.59
N TYR A 474 -6.95 -9.32 -5.84
CA TYR A 474 -8.12 -10.09 -6.25
C TYR A 474 -9.32 -9.15 -6.37
N LEU A 475 -10.32 -9.49 -7.18
CA LEU A 475 -11.55 -8.69 -7.27
C LEU A 475 -12.27 -8.51 -5.93
N ASP A 476 -12.04 -9.37 -4.93
CA ASP A 476 -12.71 -9.34 -3.63
C ASP A 476 -11.78 -8.98 -2.45
N ALA A 477 -10.48 -8.72 -2.69
CA ALA A 477 -9.52 -8.30 -1.66
C ALA A 477 -8.16 -7.86 -2.23
N THR A 478 -7.42 -7.08 -1.44
CA THR A 478 -5.97 -6.89 -1.64
C THR A 478 -5.21 -7.77 -0.64
N ILE A 479 -4.26 -8.56 -1.11
CA ILE A 479 -3.41 -9.38 -0.24
C ILE A 479 -2.13 -8.63 0.12
N ASP A 480 -1.71 -8.78 1.36
CA ASP A 480 -0.43 -8.38 1.89
C ASP A 480 0.05 -9.44 2.89
N CYS A 481 1.22 -10.03 2.64
CA CYS A 481 1.69 -11.16 3.41
C CYS A 481 3.19 -11.38 3.28
N THR A 482 3.88 -11.11 4.38
CA THR A 482 5.25 -11.54 4.61
C THR A 482 5.38 -12.81 5.45
N ARG A 483 6.20 -13.76 4.99
CA ARG A 483 6.79 -14.80 5.85
C ARG A 483 8.30 -14.87 5.67
N THR A 484 8.98 -15.04 6.79
CA THR A 484 10.39 -15.42 6.81
C THR A 484 10.53 -16.91 7.13
N SER A 485 11.30 -17.63 6.33
CA SER A 485 11.54 -19.06 6.46
C SER A 485 13.04 -19.39 6.38
N PHE A 486 13.43 -20.59 6.79
CA PHE A 486 14.80 -21.08 6.68
C PHE A 486 14.83 -22.40 5.90
N LEU A 487 15.44 -22.38 4.71
CA LEU A 487 15.49 -23.58 3.86
C LEU A 487 16.53 -24.59 4.35
N GLY A 488 17.70 -24.14 4.81
CA GLY A 488 18.76 -25.02 5.31
C GLY A 488 18.43 -25.76 6.62
N ARG A 489 19.45 -26.38 7.23
CA ARG A 489 19.27 -27.26 8.41
C ARG A 489 19.49 -26.57 9.75
N HIS A 490 20.43 -25.62 9.83
CA HIS A 490 20.94 -25.11 11.10
C HIS A 490 20.98 -23.57 11.14
N PRO A 491 19.85 -22.90 11.45
CA PRO A 491 19.89 -21.47 11.75
C PRO A 491 20.68 -21.21 13.04
N THR A 492 21.37 -20.07 13.09
CA THR A 492 22.18 -19.67 14.25
C THR A 492 21.31 -19.33 15.46
N ALA A 493 21.90 -19.29 16.66
CA ALA A 493 21.20 -18.88 17.87
C ALA A 493 20.64 -17.44 17.76
N GLU A 494 21.41 -16.53 17.16
CA GLU A 494 21.00 -15.15 16.94
C GLU A 494 19.84 -15.04 15.94
N GLN A 495 19.91 -15.76 14.81
CA GLN A 495 18.80 -15.78 13.83
C GLN A 495 17.50 -16.29 14.48
N LYS A 496 17.57 -17.33 15.32
CA LYS A 496 16.40 -17.85 16.04
C LYS A 496 15.89 -16.86 17.09
N ARG A 497 16.79 -16.21 17.84
CA ARG A 497 16.42 -15.20 18.84
C ARG A 497 15.71 -14.02 18.17
N ALA A 498 16.30 -13.44 17.13
CA ALA A 498 15.72 -12.33 16.37
C ALA A 498 14.33 -12.70 15.81
N PHE A 499 14.21 -13.87 15.15
CA PHE A 499 12.92 -14.34 14.64
C PHE A 499 11.87 -14.45 15.74
N THR A 500 12.27 -15.00 16.89
CA THR A 500 11.35 -15.19 18.01
C THR A 500 10.92 -13.86 18.62
N ARG A 501 11.80 -12.85 18.70
CA ARG A 501 11.42 -11.51 19.17
C ARG A 501 10.42 -10.83 18.23
N VAL A 502 10.63 -10.93 16.93
CA VAL A 502 9.66 -10.46 15.92
C VAL A 502 8.32 -11.18 16.09
N LEU A 503 8.33 -12.51 16.25
CA LEU A 503 7.14 -13.31 16.49
C LEU A 503 6.39 -12.90 17.77
N GLN A 504 7.10 -12.64 18.88
CA GLN A 504 6.46 -12.17 20.11
C GLN A 504 5.76 -10.81 19.91
N GLY A 505 6.37 -9.91 19.15
CA GLY A 505 5.74 -8.64 18.77
C GLY A 505 4.46 -8.85 17.95
N HIS A 506 4.53 -9.73 16.95
CA HIS A 506 3.39 -10.05 16.09
C HIS A 506 2.22 -10.66 16.89
N ILE A 507 2.51 -11.60 17.80
CA ILE A 507 1.51 -12.22 18.70
C ILE A 507 0.89 -11.17 19.62
N ALA A 508 1.70 -10.26 20.17
CA ALA A 508 1.22 -9.25 21.11
C ALA A 508 0.19 -8.31 20.47
N ILE A 509 0.34 -7.97 19.19
CA ILE A 509 -0.66 -7.22 18.43
C ILE A 509 -1.89 -8.08 18.14
N ASP A 510 -1.70 -9.29 17.59
CA ASP A 510 -2.80 -10.19 17.20
C ASP A 510 -3.75 -10.51 18.37
N GLN A 511 -3.22 -10.63 19.59
CA GLN A 511 -3.99 -10.93 20.80
C GLN A 511 -4.49 -9.70 21.57
N ALA A 512 -4.20 -8.48 21.11
CA ALA A 512 -4.57 -7.27 21.83
C ALA A 512 -6.10 -7.11 21.94
N ILE A 513 -6.57 -6.78 23.14
CA ILE A 513 -7.94 -6.36 23.43
C ILE A 513 -7.87 -4.97 24.05
N PHE A 514 -8.60 -4.01 23.48
CA PHE A 514 -8.48 -2.59 23.80
C PHE A 514 -9.84 -1.89 23.77
N PRO A 515 -10.04 -0.78 24.51
CA PRO A 515 -11.29 -0.05 24.48
C PRO A 515 -11.46 0.74 23.17
N GLU A 516 -12.71 1.01 22.80
CA GLU A 516 -13.02 1.94 21.71
C GLU A 516 -12.38 3.33 21.96
N GLY A 517 -11.85 3.91 20.88
CA GLY A 517 -11.10 5.16 20.90
C GLY A 517 -9.57 4.98 20.92
N THR A 518 -9.06 3.78 21.14
CA THR A 518 -7.63 3.46 21.03
C THR A 518 -7.13 3.63 19.60
N THR A 519 -5.96 4.25 19.44
CA THR A 519 -5.30 4.48 18.16
C THR A 519 -4.24 3.39 17.89
N GLY A 520 -3.78 3.27 16.65
CA GLY A 520 -2.67 2.37 16.36
C GLY A 520 -1.34 2.78 17.01
N GLY A 521 -1.13 4.08 17.26
CA GLY A 521 0.04 4.57 17.99
C GLY A 521 0.09 4.06 19.43
N ASP A 522 -1.06 3.90 20.07
CA ASP A 522 -1.15 3.32 21.42
C ASP A 522 -0.75 1.82 21.45
N LEU A 523 -0.88 1.11 20.33
CA LEU A 523 -0.62 -0.34 20.22
C LEU A 523 0.76 -0.67 19.65
N ASP A 524 1.39 0.21 18.86
CA ASP A 524 2.67 -0.02 18.16
C ASP A 524 3.80 -0.49 19.11
N VAL A 525 3.82 -0.02 20.35
CA VAL A 525 4.81 -0.44 21.36
C VAL A 525 4.74 -1.94 21.69
N LEU A 526 3.57 -2.58 21.57
CA LEU A 526 3.39 -4.01 21.84
C LEU A 526 4.23 -4.87 20.89
N ALA A 527 4.34 -4.45 19.63
CA ALA A 527 5.14 -5.12 18.61
C ALA A 527 6.65 -4.94 18.83
N ARG A 528 7.07 -3.86 19.51
CA ARG A 528 8.48 -3.47 19.66
C ARG A 528 9.10 -3.90 20.98
N ARG A 529 8.31 -3.99 22.05
CA ARG A 529 8.83 -4.17 23.43
C ARG A 529 9.83 -5.33 23.56
N MET A 530 9.59 -6.46 22.88
CA MET A 530 10.42 -7.65 22.99
C MET A 530 11.71 -7.54 22.17
N LEU A 531 11.69 -6.81 21.06
CA LEU A 531 12.90 -6.45 20.31
C LEU A 531 13.77 -5.50 21.15
N TRP A 532 13.17 -4.47 21.76
CA TRP A 532 13.89 -3.51 22.59
C TRP A 532 14.60 -4.15 23.78
N SER A 533 14.02 -5.21 24.37
CA SER A 533 14.67 -5.94 25.46
C SER A 533 15.99 -6.62 25.06
N ASP A 534 16.21 -6.81 23.76
CA ASP A 534 17.47 -7.33 23.19
C ASP A 534 18.26 -6.22 22.44
N GLY A 535 17.87 -4.95 22.56
CA GLY A 535 18.50 -3.83 21.86
C GLY A 535 18.21 -3.78 20.35
N MET A 536 17.20 -4.51 19.87
CA MET A 536 16.80 -4.59 18.46
C MET A 536 15.67 -3.60 18.13
N GLN A 537 15.57 -3.16 16.87
CA GLN A 537 14.50 -2.26 16.38
C GLN A 537 14.28 -2.43 14.87
N TYR A 538 13.13 -1.96 14.37
CA TYR A 538 12.85 -1.75 12.94
C TYR A 538 12.36 -0.32 12.68
N SER A 539 12.60 0.19 11.47
CA SER A 539 12.45 1.62 11.13
C SER A 539 11.22 1.93 10.25
N HIS A 540 10.19 1.09 10.32
CA HIS A 540 8.87 1.30 9.70
C HIS A 540 7.75 1.13 10.75
N GLY A 541 6.50 1.41 10.36
CA GLY A 541 5.32 1.15 11.20
C GLY A 541 5.12 -0.34 11.48
N THR A 542 4.39 -0.67 12.54
CA THR A 542 3.94 -2.05 12.81
C THR A 542 2.92 -2.55 11.77
N GLY A 543 2.21 -1.64 11.10
CA GLY A 543 1.33 -1.96 9.98
C GLY A 543 0.54 -0.74 9.49
N HIS A 544 -0.28 -0.95 8.46
CA HIS A 544 -1.06 0.07 7.76
C HIS A 544 -2.45 -0.47 7.42
N GLY A 545 -3.40 0.40 7.04
CA GLY A 545 -4.68 -0.06 6.51
C GLY A 545 -4.54 -0.67 5.11
N ILE A 546 -5.50 -1.50 4.72
CA ILE A 546 -5.54 -2.19 3.42
C ILE A 546 -6.93 -2.04 2.81
N GLY A 547 -6.99 -1.65 1.53
CA GLY A 547 -8.23 -1.48 0.77
C GLY A 547 -8.75 -2.76 0.12
N GLU A 548 -10.07 -2.84 -0.11
CA GLU A 548 -10.69 -3.93 -0.87
C GLU A 548 -10.51 -3.70 -2.37
N TYR A 549 -9.67 -4.51 -3.02
CA TYR A 549 -9.29 -4.33 -4.43
C TYR A 549 -8.98 -2.86 -4.73
N LEU A 550 -8.12 -2.24 -3.92
CA LEU A 550 -7.74 -0.83 -3.91
C LEU A 550 -6.24 -0.74 -3.57
N GLY A 551 -5.79 0.29 -2.87
CA GLY A 551 -4.39 0.38 -2.43
C GLY A 551 -4.06 -0.65 -1.35
N VAL A 552 -2.90 -1.28 -1.46
CA VAL A 552 -2.35 -2.12 -0.38
C VAL A 552 -2.06 -1.29 0.88
N HIS A 553 -1.63 -0.04 0.69
CA HIS A 553 -1.56 0.95 1.75
C HIS A 553 -2.78 1.88 1.67
N GLU A 554 -3.63 1.84 2.70
CA GLU A 554 -4.84 2.65 2.81
C GLU A 554 -4.91 3.31 4.19
N GLY A 555 -5.31 4.58 4.22
CA GLY A 555 -5.58 5.33 5.46
C GLY A 555 -7.09 5.45 5.74
N PRO A 556 -7.49 6.13 6.83
CA PRO A 556 -6.64 6.89 7.75
C PRO A 556 -6.12 6.05 8.94
N GLN A 557 -6.60 4.82 9.09
CA GLN A 557 -6.12 3.87 10.09
C GLN A 557 -4.71 3.38 9.77
N GLY A 558 -3.95 3.05 10.81
CA GLY A 558 -2.66 2.39 10.68
C GLY A 558 -2.18 1.95 12.06
N LEU A 559 -1.13 1.13 12.10
CA LEU A 559 -0.46 0.67 13.31
C LEU A 559 0.98 1.19 13.32
N ALA A 560 1.16 2.45 13.66
CA ALA A 560 2.48 3.07 13.78
C ALA A 560 2.45 4.07 14.94
N SER A 561 3.60 4.38 15.53
CA SER A 561 3.70 5.37 16.62
C SER A 561 3.15 6.75 16.25
N THR A 562 3.07 7.08 14.96
CA THR A 562 2.50 8.33 14.42
C THR A 562 1.00 8.23 14.11
N SER A 563 0.39 7.05 14.22
CA SER A 563 -1.03 6.84 13.88
C SER A 563 -1.94 7.37 14.99
N THR A 564 -2.61 8.48 14.72
CA THR A 564 -3.50 9.16 15.68
C THR A 564 -4.99 8.89 15.43
N TYR A 565 -5.35 8.20 14.35
CA TYR A 565 -6.74 7.89 14.05
C TYR A 565 -7.22 6.67 14.87
N PRO A 566 -8.37 6.75 15.58
CA PRO A 566 -8.88 5.63 16.36
C PRO A 566 -9.25 4.42 15.50
N LEU A 567 -8.96 3.22 15.99
CA LEU A 567 -9.37 1.97 15.35
C LEU A 567 -10.88 1.74 15.54
N LYS A 568 -11.56 1.32 14.48
CA LYS A 568 -13.01 1.08 14.44
C LYS A 568 -13.29 -0.32 13.90
N VAL A 569 -14.42 -0.90 14.29
CA VAL A 569 -14.90 -2.18 13.74
C VAL A 569 -14.98 -2.08 12.22
N GLY A 570 -14.50 -3.10 11.51
CA GLY A 570 -14.45 -3.14 10.05
C GLY A 570 -13.17 -2.56 9.44
N HIS A 571 -12.30 -1.90 10.23
CA HIS A 571 -10.95 -1.60 9.76
C HIS A 571 -10.18 -2.89 9.47
N ILE A 572 -9.44 -2.88 8.36
CA ILE A 572 -8.50 -3.93 7.98
C ILE A 572 -7.09 -3.35 8.00
N LEU A 573 -6.15 -4.04 8.65
CA LEU A 573 -4.78 -3.59 8.89
C LEU A 573 -3.76 -4.74 8.70
N SER A 574 -2.56 -4.44 8.23
CA SER A 574 -1.40 -5.34 8.38
C SER A 574 -0.87 -5.32 9.82
N ASN A 575 -0.19 -6.40 10.23
CA ASN A 575 0.56 -6.57 11.48
C ASN A 575 1.89 -7.24 11.14
N GLU A 576 2.91 -6.43 10.90
CA GLU A 576 4.14 -6.77 10.18
C GLU A 576 5.44 -6.34 10.90
N PRO A 577 5.63 -6.63 12.21
CA PRO A 577 6.90 -6.33 12.86
C PRO A 577 8.07 -7.01 12.14
N GLY A 578 9.24 -6.39 12.23
CA GLY A 578 10.45 -6.89 11.60
C GLY A 578 11.72 -6.65 12.39
N PHE A 579 12.82 -7.15 11.85
CA PHE A 579 14.18 -6.87 12.30
C PHE A 579 15.13 -7.05 11.11
N TYR A 580 16.04 -6.10 10.91
CA TYR A 580 16.92 -6.07 9.74
C TYR A 580 18.36 -5.85 10.19
N GLU A 581 19.17 -6.91 10.09
CA GLU A 581 20.60 -6.88 10.39
C GLU A 581 21.35 -6.51 9.11
N GLU A 582 21.77 -5.24 9.00
CA GLU A 582 22.39 -4.69 7.79
C GLU A 582 23.57 -5.56 7.32
N GLY A 583 23.58 -5.92 6.04
CA GLY A 583 24.62 -6.75 5.44
C GLY A 583 24.54 -8.25 5.79
N SER A 584 23.57 -8.68 6.58
CA SER A 584 23.45 -10.07 7.06
C SER A 584 22.14 -10.74 6.68
N TYR A 585 21.03 -10.41 7.32
CA TYR A 585 19.71 -10.99 7.06
C TYR A 585 18.59 -10.06 7.55
N GLY A 586 17.36 -10.33 7.11
CA GLY A 586 16.18 -9.67 7.65
C GLY A 586 15.06 -10.64 7.93
N ILE A 587 14.15 -10.20 8.79
CA ILE A 587 13.00 -10.96 9.28
C ILE A 587 11.81 -10.01 9.30
N ARG A 588 10.70 -10.47 8.75
CA ARG A 588 9.37 -9.86 8.92
C ARG A 588 8.33 -10.97 8.99
N ILE A 589 7.32 -10.77 9.83
CA ILE A 589 6.17 -11.67 9.99
C ILE A 589 4.92 -10.82 9.91
N GLU A 590 4.15 -11.00 8.85
CA GLU A 590 3.03 -10.12 8.55
C GLU A 590 1.73 -10.88 8.40
N SER A 591 0.67 -10.40 9.02
CA SER A 591 -0.68 -10.91 8.76
C SER A 591 -1.67 -9.77 8.77
N VAL A 592 -2.78 -9.98 8.09
CA VAL A 592 -3.87 -9.02 8.01
C VAL A 592 -4.92 -9.33 9.06
N LEU A 593 -5.33 -8.27 9.74
CA LEU A 593 -6.23 -8.25 10.88
C LEU A 593 -7.46 -7.41 10.55
N VAL A 594 -8.63 -7.90 10.93
CA VAL A 594 -9.89 -7.17 10.92
C VAL A 594 -10.22 -6.75 12.35
N VAL A 595 -10.47 -5.46 12.57
CA VAL A 595 -10.92 -4.96 13.88
C VAL A 595 -12.37 -5.39 14.11
N LYS A 596 -12.65 -6.01 15.26
CA LYS A 596 -13.99 -6.46 15.65
C LYS A 596 -14.30 -6.14 17.10
N GLU A 597 -15.59 -6.09 17.42
CA GLU A 597 -16.05 -6.03 18.79
C GLU A 597 -15.78 -7.37 19.50
N VAL A 598 -15.34 -7.30 20.76
CA VAL A 598 -15.09 -8.48 21.60
C VAL A 598 -15.77 -8.32 22.97
N LYS A 599 -16.16 -9.44 23.55
CA LYS A 599 -16.70 -9.47 24.92
C LYS A 599 -15.58 -9.71 25.91
N THR A 600 -15.49 -8.84 26.91
CA THR A 600 -14.56 -8.96 28.04
C THR A 600 -15.27 -9.52 29.28
N ARG A 601 -14.50 -9.90 30.30
CA ARG A 601 -15.06 -10.40 31.57
C ARG A 601 -15.86 -9.33 32.34
N ARG A 602 -15.51 -8.05 32.14
CA ARG A 602 -16.07 -6.90 32.84
C ARG A 602 -16.17 -5.72 31.88
N GLU A 603 -17.16 -4.88 32.11
CA GLU A 603 -17.31 -3.60 31.44
C GLU A 603 -16.68 -2.48 32.28
N PHE A 604 -16.26 -1.40 31.63
CA PHE A 604 -15.73 -0.20 32.29
C PHE A 604 -16.29 1.03 31.58
N GLY A 605 -17.25 1.71 32.24
CA GLY A 605 -18.08 2.72 31.59
C GLY A 605 -18.89 2.14 30.43
N ASP A 606 -19.29 3.01 29.50
CA ASP A 606 -20.13 2.63 28.35
C ASP A 606 -19.31 2.26 27.10
N LYS A 607 -17.98 2.07 27.25
CA LYS A 607 -17.10 1.79 26.12
C LYS A 607 -17.21 0.35 25.66
N LYS A 608 -17.31 0.17 24.35
CA LYS A 608 -17.11 -1.14 23.70
C LYS A 608 -15.65 -1.55 23.77
N TRP A 609 -15.42 -2.86 23.73
CA TRP A 609 -14.09 -3.45 23.64
C TRP A 609 -13.87 -4.02 22.24
N LEU A 610 -12.70 -3.76 21.71
CA LEU A 610 -12.26 -4.16 20.38
C LEU A 610 -11.10 -5.15 20.49
N GLY A 611 -10.91 -5.92 19.44
CA GLY A 611 -9.76 -6.79 19.22
C GLY A 611 -9.66 -7.14 17.75
N PHE A 612 -8.83 -8.13 17.44
CA PHE A 612 -8.55 -8.50 16.05
C PHE A 612 -9.09 -9.89 15.66
N GLU A 613 -9.46 -10.03 14.40
CA GLU A 613 -9.60 -11.29 13.69
C GLU A 613 -8.54 -11.36 12.60
N ARG A 614 -7.62 -12.31 12.70
CA ARG A 614 -6.67 -12.55 11.63
C ARG A 614 -7.31 -13.31 10.48
N VAL A 615 -7.13 -12.82 9.26
CA VAL A 615 -7.62 -13.46 8.02
C VAL A 615 -6.53 -14.22 7.26
N THR A 616 -5.25 -13.90 7.47
CA THR A 616 -4.13 -14.54 6.75
C THR A 616 -4.01 -16.04 7.02
N MET A 617 -4.07 -16.86 5.95
CA MET A 617 -4.01 -18.33 6.02
C MET A 617 -2.65 -18.89 5.60
N VAL A 618 -1.55 -18.33 6.13
CA VAL A 618 -0.19 -18.80 5.83
C VAL A 618 0.52 -19.22 7.13
N PRO A 619 1.04 -20.45 7.24
CA PRO A 619 1.65 -20.92 8.48
C PRO A 619 2.94 -20.14 8.79
N ILE A 620 3.27 -20.03 10.06
CA ILE A 620 4.58 -19.49 10.51
C ILE A 620 5.51 -20.69 10.70
N GLN A 621 6.73 -20.65 10.15
CA GLN A 621 7.66 -21.79 10.22
C GLN A 621 8.11 -22.06 11.66
N SER A 622 7.37 -22.94 12.34
CA SER A 622 7.55 -23.26 13.76
C SER A 622 8.75 -24.19 14.00
N THR A 623 9.17 -24.92 12.97
CA THR A 623 10.08 -26.07 13.08
C THR A 623 11.57 -25.72 13.17
N LYS A 624 11.99 -24.52 12.72
CA LYS A 624 13.42 -24.17 12.59
C LYS A 624 13.81 -22.86 13.28
N LEU A 625 13.09 -21.78 13.00
CA LEU A 625 13.47 -20.43 13.43
C LEU A 625 12.98 -20.05 14.84
N VAL A 626 12.01 -20.78 15.40
CA VAL A 626 11.46 -20.48 16.72
C VAL A 626 12.38 -20.99 17.83
N ASN A 627 12.81 -20.09 18.72
CA ASN A 627 13.40 -20.42 20.00
C ASN A 627 12.30 -20.55 21.07
N TYR A 628 11.79 -21.77 21.25
CA TYR A 628 10.73 -22.06 22.22
C TYR A 628 11.09 -21.76 23.69
N GLY A 629 12.37 -21.57 24.02
CA GLY A 629 12.79 -21.14 25.35
C GLY A 629 12.44 -19.68 25.66
N LEU A 630 12.24 -18.85 24.63
CA LEU A 630 11.86 -17.44 24.77
C LEU A 630 10.34 -17.23 24.80
N LEU A 631 9.56 -18.21 24.33
CA LEU A 631 8.10 -18.11 24.27
C LEU A 631 7.44 -18.47 25.60
N THR A 632 6.43 -17.68 25.98
CA THR A 632 5.50 -18.01 27.06
C THR A 632 4.61 -19.20 26.66
N GLN A 633 3.88 -19.77 27.63
CA GLN A 633 2.94 -20.87 27.33
C GLN A 633 1.79 -20.42 26.43
N ASP A 634 1.30 -19.19 26.61
CA ASP A 634 0.23 -18.64 25.77
C ASP A 634 0.71 -18.37 24.35
N GLU A 635 1.93 -17.87 24.16
CA GLU A 635 2.55 -17.68 22.83
C GLU A 635 2.75 -19.02 22.11
N LYS A 636 3.19 -20.07 22.83
CA LYS A 636 3.31 -21.43 22.27
C LYS A 636 1.97 -21.98 21.83
N LYS A 637 0.95 -21.81 22.67
CA LYS A 637 -0.42 -22.23 22.37
C LYS A 637 -0.98 -21.49 21.16
N TRP A 638 -0.77 -20.17 21.09
CA TRP A 638 -1.19 -19.34 19.97
C TRP A 638 -0.55 -19.83 18.66
N LEU A 639 0.77 -20.07 18.64
CA LEU A 639 1.48 -20.50 17.42
C LEU A 639 0.96 -21.85 16.94
N LYS A 640 0.76 -22.79 17.86
CA LYS A 640 0.19 -24.09 17.55
C LYS A 640 -1.22 -23.97 16.97
N GLN A 641 -2.08 -23.16 17.61
CA GLN A 641 -3.47 -22.96 17.18
C GLN A 641 -3.54 -22.29 15.80
N HIS A 642 -2.67 -21.32 15.54
CA HIS A 642 -2.54 -20.67 14.22
C HIS A 642 -2.25 -21.68 13.12
N ASN A 643 -1.16 -22.44 13.24
CA ASN A 643 -0.77 -23.41 12.22
C ASN A 643 -1.77 -24.57 12.11
N ASP A 644 -2.35 -25.04 13.23
CA ASP A 644 -3.37 -26.10 13.22
C ASP A 644 -4.65 -25.66 12.49
N HIS A 645 -5.09 -24.41 12.70
CA HIS A 645 -6.25 -23.85 12.02
C HIS A 645 -6.02 -23.80 10.51
N ILE A 646 -4.88 -23.27 10.07
CA ILE A 646 -4.53 -23.21 8.64
C ILE A 646 -4.47 -24.60 8.02
N ARG A 647 -3.84 -25.56 8.71
CA ARG A 647 -3.80 -26.95 8.24
C ARG A 647 -5.20 -27.52 8.07
N ALA A 648 -6.08 -27.31 9.05
CA ALA A 648 -7.46 -27.81 8.98
C ALA A 648 -8.24 -27.19 7.82
N THR A 649 -8.05 -25.89 7.56
CA THR A 649 -8.73 -25.15 6.49
C THR A 649 -8.20 -25.50 5.10
N LEU A 650 -6.88 -25.56 4.91
CA LEU A 650 -6.29 -25.65 3.56
C LEU A 650 -6.08 -27.09 3.05
N VAL A 651 -5.87 -28.08 3.93
CA VAL A 651 -5.66 -29.47 3.49
C VAL A 651 -6.81 -30.00 2.60
N PRO A 652 -8.09 -29.75 2.93
CA PRO A 652 -9.20 -30.14 2.05
C PRO A 652 -9.18 -29.49 0.66
N LEU A 653 -8.58 -28.31 0.52
CA LEU A 653 -8.50 -27.54 -0.73
C LEU A 653 -7.26 -27.91 -1.57
N LEU A 654 -6.29 -28.61 -0.98
CA LEU A 654 -5.08 -29.09 -1.63
C LEU A 654 -5.20 -30.55 -2.12
N LYS A 655 -6.42 -31.11 -2.19
CA LYS A 655 -6.66 -32.46 -2.69
C LYS A 655 -6.04 -32.61 -4.09
N GLY A 656 -5.16 -33.60 -4.25
CA GLY A 656 -4.39 -33.82 -5.48
C GLY A 656 -2.94 -33.35 -5.42
N ASP A 657 -2.60 -32.41 -4.52
CA ASP A 657 -1.21 -31.96 -4.32
C ASP A 657 -0.64 -32.54 -3.01
N LYS A 658 -0.20 -33.80 -3.09
CA LYS A 658 0.40 -34.49 -1.94
C LYS A 658 1.63 -33.75 -1.38
N ARG A 659 2.43 -33.13 -2.24
CA ARG A 659 3.64 -32.40 -1.84
C ARG A 659 3.27 -31.19 -0.96
N ALA A 660 2.28 -30.40 -1.37
CA ALA A 660 1.79 -29.27 -0.59
C ALA A 660 1.12 -29.71 0.72
N ILE A 661 0.33 -30.77 0.71
CA ILE A 661 -0.29 -31.34 1.93
C ILE A 661 0.78 -31.79 2.92
N ASP A 662 1.78 -32.54 2.47
CA ASP A 662 2.84 -33.05 3.33
C ASP A 662 3.71 -31.90 3.86
N TRP A 663 3.94 -30.85 3.05
CA TRP A 663 4.58 -29.63 3.51
C TRP A 663 3.79 -28.95 4.63
N LEU A 664 2.49 -28.72 4.42
CA LEU A 664 1.64 -28.02 5.38
C LEU A 664 1.47 -28.79 6.70
N LYS A 665 1.44 -30.13 6.66
CA LYS A 665 1.40 -30.96 7.87
C LYS A 665 2.67 -30.88 8.71
N ARG A 666 3.82 -30.56 8.10
CA ARG A 666 5.11 -30.43 8.81
C ARG A 666 5.26 -29.07 9.50
N GLN A 667 4.68 -28.00 8.95
CA GLN A 667 4.75 -26.65 9.53
C GLN A 667 3.89 -26.56 10.79
#